data_AF-A0A2E1I0W0-F1
#
_entry.id   AF-A0A2E1I0W0-F1
#
_cell.length_a   1.000
_cell.length_b   1.000
_cell.length_c   1.000
_cell.angle_alpha   90.00
_cell.angle_beta   90.00
_cell.angle_gamma   90.00
#
_symmetry.space_group_name_H-M   'P 1'
#
loop_
_entity.id
_entity.type
_entity.pdbx_description
1 polymer ?
#
loop_
_entity_poly.entity_id
_entity_poly.type
_entity_poly.pdbx_seq_one_letter_code
_entity_poly.pdbx_strand_id
1 'polypeptide(L)'
;MEILEYLGKFHPVVLHLPIGALYLTFCLVLLEKFFKNDYTIPVRFGLLFSFVFAIISCLLGYLLSLSGDYGQDILNLHMWLGISTAIFNGFLLWFHYKSIYKKHFISFFTITIILLTVTGHFGGTMTHGEDFLKPPLIKNELVFNTKDSVNFYSEVVRPIIDNKCVKCHNPSKSRGGLLMNNRENLLKGGKSGKIFLANNSLKSNLYNYLLLPLDDDLHMPPKGNAQLKQHEIELLKQWIDSGANFEKFHKIQETEDQLIKNLASFFPKPQLIVSSPTNTDIIKLQDLNFRVERNSNENNFIEAKFLGKDFQTIHLNALLKIKEQLIKLDLSHTNLNDNLISKFRRFKNLQYLKINDTDISNKGLLSIGNSIVSLNLNNTKVSYEGLVPFLKKSSAKNIYLWETNISIENQKKLSMSSISNLNFGVSDFSKGVPLSPPKPISEQTMFSDSITIEFFKPLGNPTIRYTLDDTEPDSLSVLYSKPFSIYNSATLKTKAFKEGWLDSKVGVMDFIKVEGILKNYVLKTTPDNRYRHPKKLFDGIIGGINFRDGHWNGFIRTKDYVKGVNERNSGDLVLEIDLTDKKYSSIGFHSLESLGEYIMFPESIELYDISQNTNKLIYSKKLPKSSLGAPNVTKFFKVPILKTPSKVKLVVKSNKKLPKGHPAEGEFAWLFIDEVLFL
;
A
#
# COMPACT_ATOMS: atom_id res chain seq x y z
N MET A 1 15.85 43.72 0.20
CA MET A 1 16.73 42.57 -0.07
C MET A 1 16.17 41.28 0.52
N GLU A 2 15.67 41.29 1.76
CA GLU A 2 15.12 40.09 2.44
C GLU A 2 14.01 39.34 1.66
N ILE A 3 13.06 40.06 1.04
CA ILE A 3 12.01 39.43 0.22
C ILE A 3 12.60 38.70 -1.00
N LEU A 4 13.64 39.27 -1.61
CA LEU A 4 14.30 38.67 -2.78
C LEU A 4 15.08 37.41 -2.39
N GLU A 5 15.79 37.45 -1.27
CA GLU A 5 16.47 36.28 -0.70
C GLU A 5 15.49 35.18 -0.29
N TYR A 6 14.33 35.55 0.27
CA TYR A 6 13.25 34.61 0.59
C TYR A 6 12.71 33.92 -0.66
N LEU A 7 12.48 34.66 -1.75
CA LEU A 7 12.07 34.08 -3.03
C LEU A 7 13.13 33.13 -3.59
N GLY A 8 14.41 33.47 -3.46
CA GLY A 8 15.51 32.59 -3.87
C GLY A 8 15.48 31.19 -3.23
N LYS A 9 14.97 31.06 -1.99
CA LYS A 9 14.82 29.75 -1.30
C LYS A 9 13.90 28.77 -2.03
N PHE A 10 13.09 29.23 -2.98
CA PHE A 10 12.25 28.36 -3.82
C PHE A 10 13.01 27.73 -5.01
N HIS A 11 14.26 28.12 -5.27
CA HIS A 11 15.04 27.53 -6.37
C HIS A 11 15.10 25.99 -6.34
N PRO A 12 15.39 25.32 -5.21
CA PRO A 12 15.34 23.85 -5.12
C PRO A 12 13.98 23.24 -5.41
N VAL A 13 12.89 23.96 -5.11
CA VAL A 13 11.53 23.46 -5.36
C VAL A 13 11.22 23.54 -6.87
N VAL A 14 11.54 24.68 -7.48
CA VAL A 14 11.19 24.94 -8.88
C VAL A 14 12.12 24.19 -9.84
N LEU A 15 13.39 23.97 -9.50
CA LEU A 15 14.34 23.28 -10.38
C LEU A 15 13.96 21.84 -10.71
N HIS A 16 13.15 21.18 -9.87
CA HIS A 16 12.72 19.80 -10.14
C HIS A 16 11.72 19.70 -11.29
N LEU A 17 10.92 20.75 -11.53
CA LEU A 17 9.92 20.81 -12.58
C LEU A 17 10.54 20.71 -13.99
N PRO A 18 11.52 21.55 -14.39
CA PRO A 18 12.12 21.46 -15.71
C PRO A 18 13.00 20.21 -15.86
N ILE A 19 13.62 19.73 -14.78
CA ILE A 19 14.44 18.50 -14.81
C ILE A 19 13.58 17.29 -15.13
N GLY A 20 12.54 17.05 -14.33
CA GLY A 20 11.66 15.90 -14.50
C GLY A 20 10.94 15.92 -15.84
N ALA A 21 10.42 17.09 -16.24
CA ALA A 21 9.76 17.27 -17.52
C ALA A 21 10.72 17.02 -18.70
N LEU A 22 11.96 17.49 -18.65
CA LEU A 22 12.93 17.30 -19.74
C LEU A 22 13.35 15.83 -19.89
N TYR A 23 13.58 15.11 -18.79
CA TYR A 23 13.87 13.67 -18.80
C TYR A 23 12.69 12.84 -19.32
N LEU A 24 11.47 13.14 -18.87
CA LEU A 24 10.27 12.47 -19.37
C LEU A 24 10.08 12.72 -20.87
N THR A 25 10.30 13.95 -21.31
CA THR A 25 10.22 14.34 -22.73
C THR A 25 11.27 13.59 -23.55
N PHE A 26 12.49 13.44 -23.04
CA PHE A 26 13.53 12.65 -23.70
C PHE A 26 13.11 11.17 -23.83
N CYS A 27 12.51 10.59 -22.79
CA CYS A 27 11.97 9.23 -22.84
C CYS A 27 10.85 9.10 -23.88
N LEU A 28 9.95 10.08 -23.98
CA LEU A 28 8.89 10.10 -25.00
C LEU A 28 9.48 10.09 -26.43
N VAL A 29 10.54 10.86 -26.67
CA VAL A 29 11.25 10.88 -27.96
C VAL A 29 11.91 9.53 -28.28
N LEU A 30 12.46 8.84 -27.27
CA LEU A 30 13.00 7.48 -27.43
C LEU A 30 11.88 6.45 -27.70
N LEU A 31 10.74 6.57 -27.02
CA LEU A 31 9.57 5.73 -27.22
C LEU A 31 8.94 5.92 -28.61
N GLU A 32 8.85 7.15 -29.11
CA GLU A 32 8.44 7.46 -30.49
C GLU A 32 9.33 6.72 -31.50
N LYS A 33 10.65 6.70 -31.26
CA LYS A 33 11.60 5.98 -32.12
C LYS A 33 11.43 4.45 -32.04
N PHE A 34 11.16 3.90 -30.86
CA PHE A 34 11.06 2.45 -30.65
C PHE A 34 9.71 1.87 -31.11
N PHE A 35 8.61 2.52 -30.74
CA PHE A 35 7.25 2.06 -31.03
C PHE A 35 6.67 2.62 -32.34
N LYS A 36 7.36 3.56 -33.00
CA LYS A 36 6.92 4.21 -34.26
C LYS A 36 5.56 4.93 -34.16
N ASN A 37 5.21 5.41 -32.96
CA ASN A 37 4.01 6.21 -32.70
C ASN A 37 4.35 7.72 -32.71
N ASP A 38 3.42 8.57 -33.14
CA ASP A 38 3.61 10.03 -33.14
C ASP A 38 3.31 10.64 -31.76
N TYR A 39 4.32 11.22 -31.11
CA TYR A 39 4.21 11.93 -29.84
C TYR A 39 4.52 13.44 -29.96
N THR A 40 4.38 14.03 -31.15
CA THR A 40 4.74 15.44 -31.42
C THR A 40 4.10 16.43 -30.42
N ILE A 41 2.82 16.26 -30.10
CA ILE A 41 2.10 17.15 -29.17
C ILE A 41 2.65 17.03 -27.74
N PRO A 42 2.70 15.83 -27.12
CA PRO A 42 3.35 15.63 -25.82
C PRO A 42 4.79 16.14 -25.75
N VAL A 43 5.61 15.89 -26.78
CA VAL A 43 7.02 16.32 -26.81
C VAL A 43 7.13 17.85 -26.82
N ARG A 44 6.32 18.52 -27.64
CA ARG A 44 6.31 20.00 -27.70
C ARG A 44 5.87 20.62 -26.38
N PHE A 45 4.84 20.05 -25.74
CA PHE A 45 4.38 20.50 -24.43
C PHE A 45 5.47 20.32 -23.37
N GLY A 46 6.11 19.16 -23.33
CA GLY A 46 7.17 18.85 -22.39
C GLY A 46 8.39 19.78 -22.53
N LEU A 47 8.82 20.08 -23.77
CA LEU A 47 9.90 21.05 -24.02
C LEU A 47 9.52 22.47 -23.59
N LEU A 48 8.30 22.93 -23.92
CA LEU A 48 7.81 24.26 -23.53
C LEU A 48 7.75 24.41 -22.01
N PHE A 49 7.15 23.43 -21.34
CA PHE A 49 7.08 23.39 -19.88
C PHE A 49 8.48 23.44 -19.27
N SER A 50 9.39 22.60 -19.76
CA SER A 50 10.77 22.56 -19.28
C SER A 50 11.50 23.89 -19.51
N PHE A 51 11.25 24.57 -20.61
CA PHE A 51 11.91 25.85 -20.93
C PHE A 51 11.45 26.98 -20.01
N VAL A 52 10.13 27.13 -19.83
CA VAL A 52 9.56 28.17 -18.97
C VAL A 52 10.07 28.02 -17.53
N PHE A 53 10.01 26.80 -16.99
CA PHE A 53 10.46 26.58 -15.62
C PHE A 53 11.99 26.60 -15.47
N ALA A 54 12.76 26.33 -16.52
CA ALA A 54 14.22 26.52 -16.50
C ALA A 54 14.59 28.00 -16.35
N ILE A 55 13.91 28.91 -17.05
CA ILE A 55 14.11 30.36 -16.91
C ILE A 55 13.80 30.82 -15.48
N ILE A 56 12.64 30.39 -14.94
CA ILE A 56 12.24 30.72 -13.57
C ILE A 56 13.27 30.17 -12.58
N SER A 57 13.75 28.94 -12.78
CA SER A 57 14.77 28.33 -11.96
C SER A 57 16.08 29.12 -11.97
N CYS A 58 16.56 29.58 -13.13
CA CYS A 58 17.75 30.42 -13.24
C CYS A 58 17.58 31.75 -12.49
N LEU A 59 16.42 32.40 -12.61
CA LEU A 59 16.12 33.65 -11.89
C LEU A 59 16.15 33.44 -10.37
N LEU A 60 15.45 32.42 -9.88
CA LEU A 60 15.42 32.09 -8.45
C LEU A 60 16.81 31.68 -7.94
N GLY A 61 17.61 30.99 -8.75
CA GLY A 61 18.98 30.60 -8.42
C GLY A 61 19.90 31.81 -8.27
N TYR A 62 19.74 32.82 -9.13
CA TYR A 62 20.44 34.10 -8.97
C TYR A 62 20.01 34.84 -7.70
N LEU A 63 18.71 34.84 -7.36
CA LEU A 63 18.27 35.44 -6.09
C LEU A 63 18.81 34.69 -4.86
N LEU A 64 18.95 33.36 -4.95
CA LEU A 64 19.52 32.54 -3.89
C LEU A 64 21.03 32.81 -3.69
N SER A 65 21.76 33.11 -4.77
CA SER A 65 23.20 33.37 -4.72
C SER A 65 23.57 34.59 -3.89
N LEU A 66 22.64 35.56 -3.76
CA LEU A 66 22.82 36.79 -2.97
C LEU A 66 22.94 36.53 -1.45
N SER A 67 22.56 35.34 -0.97
CA SER A 67 22.63 34.99 0.46
C SER A 67 24.04 34.78 1.01
N GLY A 68 25.06 34.60 0.16
CA GLY A 68 26.46 34.46 0.57
C GLY A 68 26.83 33.12 1.26
N ASP A 69 25.93 32.15 1.27
CA ASP A 69 26.08 30.87 1.99
C ASP A 69 26.99 29.83 1.27
N TYR A 70 27.43 30.11 0.04
CA TYR A 70 28.12 29.15 -0.85
C TYR A 70 29.48 29.68 -1.35
N GLY A 71 30.41 28.76 -1.63
CA GLY A 71 31.72 29.10 -2.23
C GLY A 71 31.60 29.70 -3.64
N GLN A 72 32.34 30.79 -3.90
CA GLN A 72 32.21 31.61 -5.11
C GLN A 72 32.54 30.87 -6.42
N ASP A 73 33.58 30.03 -6.44
CA ASP A 73 34.02 29.37 -7.67
C ASP A 73 33.02 28.31 -8.16
N ILE A 74 32.55 27.45 -7.25
CA ILE A 74 31.57 26.40 -7.55
C ILE A 74 30.21 27.01 -7.91
N LEU A 75 29.81 28.07 -7.20
CA LEU A 75 28.59 28.82 -7.47
C LEU A 75 28.59 29.42 -8.88
N ASN A 76 29.68 30.07 -9.29
CA ASN A 76 29.81 30.66 -10.62
C ASN A 76 29.73 29.60 -11.72
N LEU A 77 30.42 28.47 -11.54
CA LEU A 77 30.38 27.37 -12.50
C LEU A 77 28.95 26.81 -12.65
N HIS A 78 28.27 26.53 -11.54
CA HIS A 78 26.90 26.03 -11.55
C HIS A 78 25.93 27.03 -12.22
N MET A 79 26.06 28.32 -11.91
CA MET A 79 25.22 29.37 -12.47
C MET A 79 25.30 29.40 -14.00
N TRP A 80 26.51 29.39 -14.57
CA TRP A 80 26.70 29.40 -16.02
C TRP A 80 26.24 28.12 -16.70
N LEU A 81 26.41 26.96 -16.06
CA LEU A 81 25.89 25.68 -16.56
C LEU A 81 24.36 25.66 -16.56
N GLY A 82 23.71 26.21 -15.54
CA GLY A 82 22.26 26.36 -15.46
C GLY A 82 21.69 27.25 -16.56
N ILE A 83 22.28 28.43 -16.77
CA ILE A 83 21.91 29.34 -17.86
C ILE A 83 22.08 28.68 -19.22
N SER A 84 23.22 27.99 -19.43
CA SER A 84 23.50 27.26 -20.67
C SER A 84 22.45 26.18 -20.93
N THR A 85 22.06 25.42 -19.91
CA THR A 85 21.02 24.38 -20.02
C THR A 85 19.68 24.97 -20.44
N ALA A 86 19.27 26.11 -19.88
CA ALA A 86 18.03 26.80 -20.24
C ALA A 86 18.05 27.26 -21.71
N ILE A 87 19.17 27.83 -22.19
CA ILE A 87 19.35 28.26 -23.58
C ILE A 87 19.24 27.06 -24.54
N PHE A 88 19.95 25.97 -24.24
CA PHE A 88 19.91 24.75 -25.07
C PHE A 88 18.52 24.13 -25.12
N ASN A 89 17.77 24.18 -24.02
CA ASN A 89 16.38 23.72 -24.00
C ASN A 89 15.46 24.61 -24.86
N GLY A 90 15.66 25.94 -24.83
CA GLY A 90 14.97 26.86 -25.75
C GLY A 90 15.31 26.58 -27.22
N PHE A 91 16.56 26.26 -27.52
CA PHE A 91 16.99 25.84 -28.85
C PHE A 91 16.30 24.55 -29.28
N LEU A 92 16.19 23.54 -28.41
CA LEU A 92 15.46 22.30 -28.70
C LEU A 92 13.98 22.55 -29.00
N LEU A 93 13.32 23.40 -28.22
CA LEU A 93 11.92 23.78 -28.45
C LEU A 93 11.75 24.46 -29.81
N TRP A 94 12.60 25.41 -30.15
CA TRP A 94 12.59 26.09 -31.45
C TRP A 94 12.84 25.12 -32.60
N PHE A 95 13.83 24.24 -32.45
CA PHE A 95 14.20 23.23 -33.45
C PHE A 95 13.06 22.24 -33.69
N HIS A 96 12.41 21.77 -32.62
CA HIS A 96 11.24 20.90 -32.70
C HIS A 96 10.01 21.60 -33.30
N TYR A 97 9.80 22.89 -32.99
CA TYR A 97 8.69 23.67 -33.55
C TYR A 97 8.80 23.84 -35.07
N LYS A 98 10.00 24.10 -35.57
CA LYS A 98 10.24 24.34 -37.00
C LYS A 98 10.22 23.06 -37.84
N SER A 99 10.34 21.87 -37.24
CA SER A 99 10.30 20.57 -37.92
C SER A 99 11.37 20.37 -39.02
N ILE A 100 12.43 21.17 -39.03
CA ILE A 100 13.35 21.28 -40.18
C ILE A 100 14.38 20.13 -40.23
N TYR A 101 14.67 19.42 -39.13
CA TYR A 101 15.68 18.34 -39.15
C TYR A 101 15.40 17.22 -38.12
N LYS A 102 14.53 16.25 -38.46
CA LYS A 102 14.28 15.06 -37.61
C LYS A 102 15.54 14.24 -37.30
N LYS A 103 16.58 14.29 -38.17
CA LYS A 103 17.78 13.44 -38.05
C LYS A 103 18.71 13.83 -36.90
N HIS A 104 18.82 15.12 -36.56
CA HIS A 104 19.79 15.61 -35.56
C HIS A 104 19.16 16.01 -34.22
N PHE A 105 17.83 16.07 -34.14
CA PHE A 105 17.11 16.47 -32.93
C PHE A 105 17.48 15.62 -31.70
N ILE A 106 17.56 14.30 -31.84
CA ILE A 106 17.92 13.39 -30.73
C ILE A 106 19.35 13.62 -30.25
N SER A 107 20.29 13.91 -31.16
CA SER A 107 21.69 14.20 -30.80
C SER A 107 21.79 15.48 -29.98
N PHE A 108 21.11 16.56 -30.40
CA PHE A 108 21.05 17.79 -29.62
C PHE A 108 20.35 17.58 -28.28
N PHE A 109 19.28 16.79 -28.23
CA PHE A 109 18.60 16.48 -26.98
C PHE A 109 19.55 15.72 -26.03
N THR A 110 20.28 14.74 -26.53
CA THR A 110 21.27 13.99 -25.73
C THR A 110 22.33 14.92 -25.14
N ILE A 111 22.84 15.88 -25.93
CA ILE A 111 23.78 16.90 -25.44
C ILE A 111 23.16 17.74 -24.31
N THR A 112 21.90 18.16 -24.47
CA THR A 112 21.19 18.92 -23.42
C THR A 112 20.98 18.09 -22.15
N ILE A 113 20.74 16.78 -22.25
CA ILE A 113 20.66 15.88 -21.07
C ILE A 113 22.02 15.75 -20.37
N ILE A 114 23.11 15.62 -21.13
CA ILE A 114 24.47 15.59 -20.57
C ILE A 114 24.75 16.91 -19.84
N LEU A 115 24.46 18.04 -20.48
CA LEU A 115 24.64 19.37 -19.89
C LEU A 115 23.80 19.55 -18.61
N LEU A 116 22.56 19.07 -18.61
CA LEU A 116 21.71 19.08 -17.43
C LEU A 116 22.28 18.19 -16.31
N THR A 117 22.83 17.04 -16.65
CA THR A 117 23.46 16.12 -15.68
C THR A 117 24.68 16.76 -15.03
N VAL A 118 25.54 17.43 -15.81
CA VAL A 118 26.70 18.17 -15.29
C VAL A 118 26.24 19.33 -14.41
N THR A 119 25.24 20.10 -14.84
CA THR A 119 24.62 21.16 -14.03
C THR A 119 24.11 20.63 -12.69
N GLY A 120 23.40 19.50 -12.72
CA GLY A 120 22.88 18.82 -11.54
C GLY A 120 23.96 18.29 -10.61
N HIS A 121 25.06 17.76 -11.15
CA HIS A 121 26.21 17.34 -10.36
C HIS A 121 26.78 18.50 -9.53
N PHE A 122 27.07 19.65 -10.16
CA PHE A 122 27.58 20.81 -9.43
C PHE A 122 26.56 21.42 -8.47
N GLY A 123 25.25 21.32 -8.76
CA GLY A 123 24.19 21.68 -7.82
C GLY A 123 24.16 20.76 -6.58
N GLY A 124 24.35 19.46 -6.79
CA GLY A 124 24.50 18.47 -5.72
C GLY A 124 25.77 18.71 -4.89
N THR A 125 26.89 19.01 -5.54
CA THR A 125 28.16 19.35 -4.87
C THR A 125 28.03 20.55 -3.94
N MET A 126 27.28 21.58 -4.31
CA MET A 126 27.05 22.74 -3.43
C MET A 126 26.19 22.41 -2.21
N THR A 127 25.25 21.46 -2.33
CA THR A 127 24.28 21.16 -1.27
C THR A 127 24.73 20.02 -0.36
N HIS A 128 25.56 19.11 -0.89
CA HIS A 128 25.96 17.88 -0.21
C HIS A 128 27.49 17.66 -0.15
N GLY A 129 28.29 18.54 -0.76
CA GLY A 129 29.76 18.46 -0.79
C GLY A 129 30.32 17.71 -2.00
N GLU A 130 31.63 17.87 -2.25
CA GLU A 130 32.34 17.35 -3.44
C GLU A 130 32.28 15.82 -3.61
N ASP A 131 32.04 15.09 -2.51
CA ASP A 131 32.05 13.62 -2.49
C ASP A 131 30.65 12.98 -2.54
N PHE A 132 29.59 13.77 -2.71
CA PHE A 132 28.21 13.27 -2.59
C PHE A 132 27.86 12.12 -3.56
N LEU A 133 28.42 12.14 -4.77
CA LEU A 133 28.18 11.10 -5.78
C LEU A 133 29.26 10.00 -5.80
N LYS A 134 30.24 10.03 -4.90
CA LYS A 134 31.23 8.94 -4.82
C LYS A 134 30.53 7.67 -4.30
N PRO A 135 30.76 6.51 -4.92
CA PRO A 135 30.21 5.26 -4.41
C PRO A 135 30.66 5.04 -2.96
N PRO A 136 29.80 4.52 -2.07
CA PRO A 136 30.17 4.29 -0.68
C PRO A 136 31.31 3.28 -0.63
N LEU A 137 32.43 3.68 -0.01
CA LEU A 137 33.49 2.75 0.35
C LEU A 137 32.92 1.73 1.33
N ILE A 138 33.25 0.45 1.16
CA ILE A 138 32.92 -0.61 2.12
C ILE A 138 33.57 -0.22 3.45
N LYS A 139 32.76 0.26 4.39
CA LYS A 139 33.22 0.58 5.74
C LYS A 139 33.26 -0.73 6.53
N ASN A 140 34.45 -1.11 6.99
CA ASN A 140 34.56 -2.07 8.09
C ASN A 140 33.99 -1.37 9.33
N GLU A 141 32.82 -1.80 9.80
CA GLU A 141 32.23 -1.24 11.01
C GLU A 141 33.08 -1.63 12.22
N LEU A 142 33.58 -0.63 12.95
CA LEU A 142 34.31 -0.85 14.18
C LEU A 142 33.35 -1.41 15.23
N VAL A 143 33.68 -2.55 15.81
CA VAL A 143 32.93 -3.17 16.91
C VAL A 143 33.68 -2.91 18.20
N PHE A 144 32.97 -2.54 19.27
CA PHE A 144 33.59 -2.27 20.55
C PHE A 144 33.68 -3.53 21.42
N ASN A 145 34.90 -3.84 21.88
CA ASN A 145 35.14 -4.77 22.98
C ASN A 145 35.78 -4.01 24.16
N THR A 146 35.33 -4.32 25.37
CA THR A 146 35.83 -3.74 26.63
C THR A 146 37.33 -3.95 26.87
N LYS A 147 37.97 -4.85 26.12
CA LYS A 147 39.42 -5.13 26.21
C LYS A 147 40.26 -4.35 25.18
N ASP A 148 39.62 -3.63 24.26
CA ASP A 148 40.32 -2.96 23.17
C ASP A 148 40.87 -1.59 23.60
N SER A 149 41.92 -1.16 22.92
CA SER A 149 42.35 0.24 22.94
C SER A 149 41.65 1.00 21.82
N VAL A 150 40.99 2.10 22.15
CA VAL A 150 40.23 2.91 21.17
C VAL A 150 40.97 4.22 20.92
N ASN A 151 41.19 4.59 19.66
CA ASN A 151 41.60 5.96 19.34
C ASN A 151 40.38 6.87 19.42
N PHE A 152 40.32 7.63 20.50
CA PHE A 152 39.14 8.41 20.86
C PHE A 152 38.78 9.46 19.80
N TYR A 153 39.77 10.03 19.11
CA TYR A 153 39.50 10.97 18.04
C TYR A 153 39.06 10.26 16.76
N SER A 154 39.90 9.41 16.18
CA SER A 154 39.67 8.87 14.84
C SER A 154 38.50 7.89 14.78
N GLU A 155 38.26 7.12 15.85
CA GLU A 155 37.26 6.05 15.87
C GLU A 155 35.92 6.51 16.46
N VAL A 156 35.90 7.56 17.30
CA VAL A 156 34.68 8.02 18.00
C VAL A 156 34.30 9.45 17.62
N VAL A 157 35.15 10.43 17.92
CA VAL A 157 34.83 11.87 17.73
C VAL A 157 34.73 12.25 16.26
N ARG A 158 35.64 11.76 15.42
CA ARG A 158 35.71 12.10 14.01
C ARG A 158 34.46 11.66 13.26
N PRO A 159 33.94 10.41 13.41
CA PRO A 159 32.66 10.04 12.83
C PRO A 159 31.48 10.90 13.30
N ILE A 160 31.46 11.33 14.57
CA ILE A 160 30.43 12.26 15.08
C ILE A 160 30.53 13.61 14.35
N ILE A 161 31.73 14.18 14.24
CA ILE A 161 31.98 15.46 13.54
C ILE A 161 31.63 15.35 12.05
N ASP A 162 32.02 14.29 11.38
CA ASP A 162 31.77 14.08 9.96
C ASP A 162 30.27 13.99 9.67
N ASN A 163 29.52 13.26 10.51
CA ASN A 163 28.08 13.08 10.32
C ASN A 163 27.24 14.29 10.74
N LYS A 164 27.67 15.06 11.75
CA LYS A 164 26.84 16.08 12.40
C LYS A 164 27.27 17.52 12.10
N CYS A 165 28.55 17.74 11.84
CA CYS A 165 29.13 19.09 11.74
C CYS A 165 29.63 19.42 10.32
N VAL A 166 30.32 18.49 9.65
CA VAL A 166 30.93 18.74 8.32
C VAL A 166 29.88 19.09 7.26
N LYS A 167 28.64 18.62 7.39
CA LYS A 167 27.54 18.98 6.48
C LYS A 167 27.35 20.49 6.30
N CYS A 168 27.62 21.29 7.33
CA CYS A 168 27.48 22.75 7.32
C CYS A 168 28.81 23.51 7.46
N HIS A 169 29.90 22.81 7.77
CA HIS A 169 31.24 23.35 8.00
C HIS A 169 32.27 22.67 7.10
N ASN A 170 32.10 22.84 5.78
CA ASN A 170 32.95 22.27 4.73
C ASN A 170 33.38 23.35 3.71
N PRO A 171 34.31 23.04 2.80
CA PRO A 171 34.80 24.03 1.82
C PRO A 171 33.70 24.65 0.94
N SER A 172 32.65 23.88 0.61
CA SER A 172 31.53 24.34 -0.24
C SER A 172 30.52 25.19 0.52
N LYS A 173 30.36 24.95 1.83
CA LYS A 173 29.43 25.63 2.75
C LYS A 173 30.10 25.86 4.10
N SER A 174 30.42 27.13 4.41
CA SER A 174 31.19 27.52 5.59
C SER A 174 30.47 28.60 6.40
N ARG A 175 29.47 28.20 7.19
CA ARG A 175 28.77 29.12 8.09
C ARG A 175 29.72 29.59 9.20
N GLY A 176 29.76 30.90 9.43
CA GLY A 176 30.67 31.51 10.41
C GLY A 176 32.17 31.39 10.05
N GLY A 177 32.50 31.04 8.81
CA GLY A 177 33.89 30.83 8.36
C GLY A 177 34.58 29.63 8.99
N LEU A 178 33.83 28.71 9.59
CA LEU A 178 34.35 27.51 10.27
C LEU A 178 34.37 26.31 9.31
N LEU A 179 35.53 25.65 9.23
CA LEU A 179 35.74 24.39 8.51
C LEU A 179 36.07 23.29 9.52
N MET A 180 35.45 22.11 9.37
CA MET A 180 35.65 20.96 10.28
C MET A 180 36.03 19.67 9.54
N ASN A 181 36.30 19.75 8.24
CA ASN A 181 36.56 18.62 7.36
C ASN A 181 37.95 17.97 7.56
N ASN A 182 38.87 18.56 8.33
CA ASN A 182 40.16 17.95 8.68
C ASN A 182 40.72 18.50 10.00
N ARG A 183 41.80 17.89 10.50
CA ARG A 183 42.46 18.24 11.76
C ARG A 183 42.97 19.68 11.80
N GLU A 184 43.60 20.15 10.74
CA GLU A 184 44.15 21.51 10.63
C GLU A 184 43.05 22.57 10.75
N ASN A 185 41.93 22.34 10.08
CA ASN A 185 40.77 23.23 10.11
C ASN A 185 40.09 23.26 11.49
N LEU A 186 40.00 22.12 12.18
CA LEU A 186 39.53 22.06 13.56
C LEU A 186 40.40 22.89 14.52
N LEU A 187 41.73 22.90 14.32
CA LEU A 187 42.66 23.69 15.13
C LEU A 187 42.62 25.18 14.80
N LYS A 188 42.39 25.52 13.53
CA LYS A 188 42.30 26.91 13.04
C LYS A 188 41.08 27.65 13.61
N GLY A 189 39.95 26.96 13.75
CA GLY A 189 38.70 27.56 14.23
C GLY A 189 38.01 28.44 13.19
N GLY A 190 37.02 29.22 13.64
CA GLY A 190 36.19 30.09 12.79
C GLY A 190 36.24 31.56 13.21
N LYS A 191 35.27 32.37 12.74
CA LYS A 191 35.15 33.79 13.12
C LYS A 191 34.99 34.00 14.64
N SER A 192 34.40 33.02 15.34
CA SER A 192 34.25 33.03 16.80
C SER A 192 35.49 32.53 17.56
N GLY A 193 36.63 32.34 16.88
CA GLY A 193 37.88 31.86 17.45
C GLY A 193 37.99 30.34 17.51
N LYS A 194 38.80 29.84 18.47
CA LYS A 194 39.04 28.40 18.65
C LYS A 194 37.76 27.68 19.07
N ILE A 195 37.53 26.50 18.48
CA ILE A 195 36.33 25.71 18.76
C ILE A 195 36.42 24.90 20.06
N PHE A 196 37.62 24.53 20.51
CA PHE A 196 37.82 23.84 21.78
C PHE A 196 39.10 24.32 22.48
N LEU A 197 39.12 24.14 23.79
CA LEU A 197 40.26 24.35 24.68
C LEU A 197 40.56 23.01 25.36
N ALA A 198 41.76 22.47 25.09
CA ALA A 198 42.19 21.19 25.66
C ALA A 198 42.08 21.19 27.19
N ASN A 199 41.60 20.08 27.76
CA ASN A 199 41.34 19.88 29.18
C ASN A 199 40.22 20.76 29.78
N ASN A 200 39.45 21.47 28.94
CA ASN A 200 38.35 22.32 29.42
C ASN A 200 37.16 22.37 28.46
N SER A 201 36.29 21.36 28.54
CA SER A 201 35.02 21.32 27.78
C SER A 201 34.09 22.49 28.09
N LEU A 202 34.00 22.93 29.35
CA LEU A 202 33.09 24.01 29.77
C LEU A 202 33.42 25.38 29.16
N LYS A 203 34.68 25.61 28.79
CA LYS A 203 35.11 26.82 28.06
C LYS A 203 35.22 26.61 26.55
N SER A 204 34.84 25.44 26.04
CA SER A 204 34.93 25.09 24.63
C SER A 204 33.61 25.35 23.92
N ASN A 205 33.64 26.20 22.89
CA ASN A 205 32.46 26.53 22.08
C ASN A 205 31.82 25.28 21.44
N LEU A 206 32.63 24.30 21.04
CA LEU A 206 32.19 23.02 20.49
C LEU A 206 31.26 22.26 21.44
N TYR A 207 31.45 22.38 22.76
CA TYR A 207 30.59 21.73 23.75
C TYR A 207 29.41 22.63 24.12
N ASN A 208 29.66 23.92 24.37
CA ASN A 208 28.64 24.86 24.82
C ASN A 208 27.51 25.06 23.81
N TYR A 209 27.82 25.12 22.51
CA TYR A 209 26.81 25.28 21.47
C TYR A 209 25.90 24.05 21.29
N LEU A 210 26.31 22.87 21.79
CA LEU A 210 25.47 21.66 21.78
C LEU A 210 24.43 21.67 22.90
N LEU A 211 24.65 22.46 23.95
CA LEU A 211 23.81 22.53 25.15
C LEU A 211 22.80 23.68 25.11
N LEU A 212 22.85 24.52 24.08
CA LEU A 212 21.93 25.63 23.94
C LEU A 212 20.50 25.12 23.64
N PRO A 213 19.46 25.92 23.91
CA PRO A 213 18.11 25.62 23.45
C PRO A 213 18.07 25.53 21.92
N LEU A 214 17.23 24.64 21.38
CA LEU A 214 17.11 24.41 19.92
C LEU A 214 16.72 25.65 19.10
N ASP A 215 16.12 26.65 19.74
CA ASP A 215 15.68 27.89 19.12
C ASP A 215 16.75 29.02 19.21
N ASP A 216 17.89 28.75 19.83
CA ASP A 216 19.02 29.69 19.88
C ASP A 216 19.79 29.71 18.55
N ASP A 217 20.13 30.90 18.05
CA ASP A 217 20.83 31.08 16.77
C ASP A 217 22.24 30.47 16.77
N LEU A 218 22.86 30.30 17.94
CA LEU A 218 24.18 29.68 18.10
C LEU A 218 24.09 28.17 18.36
N HIS A 219 22.89 27.59 18.49
CA HIS A 219 22.72 26.16 18.68
C HIS A 219 23.20 25.37 17.46
N MET A 220 24.04 24.36 17.71
CA MET A 220 24.58 23.50 16.67
C MET A 220 24.33 22.03 17.01
N PRO A 221 23.86 21.18 16.06
CA PRO A 221 23.40 21.53 14.72
C PRO A 221 22.09 22.35 14.73
N PRO A 222 21.85 23.27 13.78
CA PRO A 222 20.68 24.12 13.80
C PRO A 222 19.37 23.33 13.64
N LYS A 223 18.26 23.96 14.04
CA LYS A 223 16.91 23.38 13.95
C LYS A 223 16.63 22.82 12.56
N GLY A 224 16.14 21.57 12.50
CA GLY A 224 15.89 20.83 11.26
C GLY A 224 17.04 19.93 10.79
N ASN A 225 18.23 20.03 11.38
CA ASN A 225 19.31 19.06 11.17
C ASN A 225 19.32 17.96 12.24
N ALA A 226 19.96 16.83 11.92
CA ALA A 226 20.10 15.69 12.82
C ALA A 226 20.92 16.06 14.05
N GLN A 227 20.28 16.10 15.22
CA GLN A 227 20.89 16.43 16.49
C GLN A 227 21.81 15.31 17.02
N LEU A 228 22.68 15.66 17.96
CA LEU A 228 23.49 14.69 18.69
C LEU A 228 22.67 14.03 19.81
N LYS A 229 22.92 12.75 20.04
CA LYS A 229 22.40 12.02 21.20
C LYS A 229 23.25 12.34 22.43
N GLN A 230 22.66 12.16 23.62
CA GLN A 230 23.34 12.46 24.88
C GLN A 230 24.71 11.77 25.02
N HIS A 231 24.83 10.49 24.65
CA HIS A 231 26.10 9.78 24.69
C HIS A 231 27.14 10.35 23.70
N GLU A 232 26.73 10.86 22.53
CA GLU A 232 27.65 11.49 21.57
C GLU A 232 28.21 12.80 22.13
N ILE A 233 27.37 13.59 22.81
CA ILE A 233 27.79 14.83 23.50
C ILE A 233 28.77 14.50 24.64
N GLU A 234 28.47 13.48 25.43
CA GLU A 234 29.35 13.02 26.51
C GLU A 234 30.69 12.50 25.98
N LEU A 235 30.71 11.80 24.85
CA LEU A 235 31.94 11.37 24.19
C LEU A 235 32.74 12.59 23.70
N LEU A 236 32.13 13.58 23.05
CA LEU A 236 32.82 14.82 22.66
C LEU A 236 33.41 15.56 23.87
N LYS A 237 32.66 15.65 24.97
CA LYS A 237 33.11 16.23 26.23
C LYS A 237 34.35 15.50 26.76
N GLN A 238 34.28 14.17 26.83
CA GLN A 238 35.37 13.33 27.31
C GLN A 238 36.64 13.51 26.49
N TRP A 239 36.52 13.60 25.17
CA TRP A 239 37.65 13.87 24.29
C TRP A 239 38.33 15.20 24.62
N ILE A 240 37.56 16.28 24.75
CA ILE A 240 38.10 17.62 25.06
C ILE A 240 38.78 17.61 26.43
N ASP A 241 38.12 17.05 27.45
CA ASP A 241 38.63 16.99 28.81
C ASP A 241 39.88 16.08 28.92
N SER A 242 40.03 15.10 28.04
CA SER A 242 41.23 14.25 27.93
C SER A 242 42.42 14.90 27.21
N GLY A 243 42.29 16.18 26.85
CA GLY A 243 43.34 16.97 26.21
C GLY A 243 43.16 17.15 24.70
N ALA A 244 42.01 16.78 24.13
CA ALA A 244 41.69 16.89 22.70
C ALA A 244 42.77 16.29 21.79
N ASN A 245 43.28 15.12 22.17
CA ASN A 245 44.37 14.46 21.45
C ASN A 245 43.85 13.71 20.22
N PHE A 246 44.54 13.85 19.09
CA PHE A 246 44.16 13.25 17.80
C PHE A 246 44.70 11.82 17.59
N GLU A 247 45.77 11.44 18.28
CA GLU A 247 46.51 10.20 18.04
C GLU A 247 46.50 9.24 19.25
N LYS A 248 45.95 9.67 20.40
CA LYS A 248 46.02 8.90 21.64
C LYS A 248 45.02 7.75 21.63
N PHE A 249 45.55 6.55 21.87
CA PHE A 249 44.76 5.37 22.21
C PHE A 249 44.45 5.36 23.71
N HIS A 250 43.18 5.22 24.06
CA HIS A 250 42.73 5.02 25.44
C HIS A 250 42.44 3.54 25.66
N LYS A 251 43.12 2.93 26.64
CA LYS A 251 42.85 1.56 27.04
C LYS A 251 41.72 1.59 28.08
N ILE A 252 40.58 1.02 27.71
CA ILE A 252 39.38 1.04 28.55
C ILE A 252 39.61 0.17 29.78
N GLN A 253 39.34 0.73 30.96
CA GLN A 253 39.37 -0.01 32.22
C GLN A 253 37.94 -0.43 32.60
N GLU A 254 37.80 -1.62 33.20
CA GLU A 254 36.49 -2.15 33.62
C GLU A 254 35.77 -1.25 34.63
N THR A 255 36.49 -0.35 35.31
CA THR A 255 35.95 0.62 36.26
C THR A 255 35.30 1.85 35.61
N GLU A 256 35.39 2.01 34.28
CA GLU A 256 34.85 3.16 33.55
C GLU A 256 33.42 2.90 33.02
N ASP A 257 32.50 2.49 33.90
CA ASP A 257 31.14 2.02 33.55
C ASP A 257 30.36 2.96 32.61
N GLN A 258 30.38 4.27 32.89
CA GLN A 258 29.66 5.27 32.08
C GLN A 258 30.31 5.41 30.69
N LEU A 259 31.63 5.35 30.60
CA LEU A 259 32.34 5.43 29.33
C LEU A 259 32.09 4.17 28.50
N ILE A 260 32.16 2.99 29.12
CA ILE A 260 31.84 1.70 28.48
C ILE A 260 30.42 1.73 27.92
N LYS A 261 29.45 2.23 28.71
CA LYS A 261 28.06 2.35 28.28
C LYS A 261 27.89 3.30 27.08
N ASN A 262 28.58 4.44 27.10
CA ASN A 262 28.53 5.42 26.02
C ASN A 262 29.18 4.88 24.74
N LEU A 263 30.36 4.24 24.84
CA LEU A 263 31.04 3.60 23.71
C LEU A 263 30.22 2.43 23.16
N ALA A 264 29.69 1.55 24.01
CA ALA A 264 28.83 0.44 23.60
C ALA A 264 27.49 0.87 22.98
N SER A 265 27.05 2.11 23.25
CA SER A 265 25.88 2.71 22.60
C SER A 265 26.22 3.35 21.26
N PHE A 266 27.49 3.70 21.05
CA PHE A 266 28.01 4.31 19.83
C PHE A 266 28.43 3.26 18.79
N PHE A 267 29.11 2.20 19.23
CA PHE A 267 29.56 1.12 18.36
C PHE A 267 28.50 0.02 18.20
N PRO A 268 28.43 -0.65 17.04
CA PRO A 268 27.63 -1.85 16.86
C PRO A 268 28.06 -2.96 17.83
N LYS A 269 27.08 -3.76 18.27
CA LYS A 269 27.32 -4.88 19.18
C LYS A 269 28.08 -6.00 18.47
N PRO A 270 29.02 -6.69 19.14
CA PRO A 270 29.67 -7.86 18.57
C PRO A 270 28.64 -8.91 18.18
N GLN A 271 28.65 -9.33 16.92
CA GLN A 271 27.85 -10.47 16.49
C GLN A 271 28.52 -11.74 17.02
N LEU A 272 27.76 -12.58 17.74
CA LEU A 272 28.20 -13.91 18.13
C LEU A 272 28.39 -14.77 16.87
N ILE A 273 29.61 -15.25 16.65
CA ILE A 273 29.94 -16.19 15.57
C ILE A 273 30.04 -17.58 16.19
N VAL A 274 29.14 -18.47 15.78
CA VAL A 274 29.20 -19.90 16.11
C VAL A 274 29.87 -20.69 14.98
N SER A 275 30.34 -21.90 15.27
CA SER A 275 30.88 -22.80 14.23
C SER A 275 29.81 -23.23 13.25
N SER A 276 30.16 -23.37 11.96
CA SER A 276 29.24 -23.88 10.94
C SER A 276 28.69 -25.27 11.30
N PRO A 277 27.38 -25.54 11.13
CA PRO A 277 26.87 -26.90 11.25
C PRO A 277 27.43 -27.79 10.13
N THR A 278 27.53 -29.09 10.37
CA THR A 278 27.95 -30.02 9.31
C THR A 278 26.84 -30.19 8.28
N ASN A 279 27.18 -30.33 7.00
CA ASN A 279 26.19 -30.58 5.95
C ASN A 279 25.36 -31.85 6.23
N THR A 280 25.98 -32.86 6.83
CA THR A 280 25.31 -34.11 7.23
C THR A 280 24.22 -33.89 8.28
N ASP A 281 24.44 -32.99 9.25
CA ASP A 281 23.43 -32.70 10.27
C ASP A 281 22.25 -31.92 9.67
N ILE A 282 22.50 -31.02 8.72
CA ILE A 282 21.45 -30.25 8.02
C ILE A 282 20.60 -31.14 7.15
N ILE A 283 21.21 -32.01 6.32
CA ILE A 283 20.49 -32.97 5.48
C ILE A 283 19.63 -33.88 6.35
N LYS A 284 20.19 -34.40 7.45
CA LYS A 284 19.43 -35.24 8.39
C LYS A 284 18.21 -34.54 8.99
N LEU A 285 18.28 -33.24 9.27
CA LEU A 285 17.13 -32.47 9.73
C LEU A 285 16.08 -32.33 8.63
N GLN A 286 16.49 -32.05 7.40
CA GLN A 286 15.59 -31.94 6.25
C GLN A 286 14.86 -33.26 5.97
N ASP A 287 15.58 -34.39 6.02
CA ASP A 287 15.01 -35.74 5.88
C ASP A 287 14.00 -36.07 6.99
N LEU A 288 14.16 -35.43 8.16
CA LEU A 288 13.27 -35.54 9.31
C LEU A 288 12.20 -34.43 9.33
N ASN A 289 11.79 -33.93 8.16
CA ASN A 289 10.72 -32.93 7.98
C ASN A 289 10.96 -31.59 8.71
N PHE A 290 12.21 -31.19 8.91
CA PHE A 290 12.52 -29.82 9.32
C PHE A 290 12.77 -28.94 8.10
N ARG A 291 12.13 -27.78 8.08
CA ARG A 291 12.59 -26.63 7.30
C ARG A 291 13.69 -25.95 8.09
N VAL A 292 14.90 -25.90 7.52
CA VAL A 292 16.09 -25.34 8.14
C VAL A 292 16.58 -24.17 7.30
N GLU A 293 16.82 -23.03 7.95
CA GLU A 293 17.26 -21.79 7.29
C GLU A 293 18.44 -21.17 8.03
N ARG A 294 19.28 -20.44 7.30
CA ARG A 294 20.37 -19.66 7.88
C ARG A 294 19.83 -18.34 8.40
N ASN A 295 20.20 -17.97 9.62
CA ASN A 295 19.74 -16.73 10.26
C ASN A 295 20.37 -15.46 9.63
N SER A 296 21.65 -15.50 9.29
CA SER A 296 22.36 -14.38 8.65
C SER A 296 23.54 -14.87 7.84
N ASN A 297 23.98 -14.09 6.84
CA ASN A 297 25.18 -14.38 6.06
C ASN A 297 26.50 -14.22 6.84
N GLU A 298 26.45 -13.51 7.97
CA GLU A 298 27.62 -13.12 8.76
C GLU A 298 27.83 -14.00 10.00
N ASN A 299 26.82 -14.81 10.38
CA ASN A 299 26.92 -15.78 11.47
C ASN A 299 26.43 -17.16 11.03
N ASN A 300 26.81 -18.20 11.76
CA ASN A 300 26.42 -19.59 11.45
C ASN A 300 25.22 -20.06 12.28
N PHE A 301 24.36 -19.14 12.72
CA PHE A 301 23.13 -19.50 13.40
C PHE A 301 22.09 -20.05 12.43
N ILE A 302 21.26 -20.96 12.95
CA ILE A 302 20.27 -21.73 12.21
C ILE A 302 18.89 -21.55 12.84
N GLU A 303 17.90 -21.37 11.98
CA GLU A 303 16.48 -21.47 12.32
C GLU A 303 15.94 -22.83 11.87
N ALA A 304 15.09 -23.45 12.70
CA ALA A 304 14.43 -24.69 12.34
C ALA A 304 12.93 -24.64 12.64
N LYS A 305 12.11 -25.13 11.70
CA LYS A 305 10.68 -25.38 11.89
C LYS A 305 10.37 -26.82 11.55
N PHE A 306 9.73 -27.53 12.48
CA PHE A 306 9.20 -28.85 12.20
C PHE A 306 7.88 -28.74 11.43
N LEU A 307 7.74 -29.50 10.35
CA LEU A 307 6.55 -29.48 9.49
C LEU A 307 5.57 -30.62 9.77
N GLY A 308 6.00 -31.63 10.54
CA GLY A 308 5.16 -32.76 10.94
C GLY A 308 4.32 -32.50 12.20
N LYS A 309 3.44 -33.44 12.53
CA LYS A 309 2.66 -33.43 13.79
C LYS A 309 3.27 -34.31 14.87
N ASP A 310 3.86 -35.44 14.48
CA ASP A 310 4.43 -36.44 15.39
C ASP A 310 5.91 -36.18 15.68
N PHE A 311 6.17 -35.30 16.63
CA PHE A 311 7.49 -35.06 17.18
C PHE A 311 7.90 -36.20 18.12
N GLN A 312 9.14 -36.69 17.96
CA GLN A 312 9.64 -37.90 18.62
C GLN A 312 11.11 -37.72 19.01
N THR A 313 11.64 -38.66 19.81
CA THR A 313 13.03 -38.64 20.27
C THR A 313 14.06 -38.58 19.13
N ILE A 314 13.78 -39.18 17.97
CA ILE A 314 14.67 -39.12 16.80
C ILE A 314 14.86 -37.68 16.30
N HIS A 315 13.77 -36.91 16.22
CA HIS A 315 13.77 -35.49 15.83
C HIS A 315 14.57 -34.65 16.83
N LEU A 316 14.34 -34.86 18.12
CA LEU A 316 15.07 -34.16 19.18
C LEU A 316 16.57 -34.47 19.15
N ASN A 317 16.95 -35.74 18.93
CA ASN A 317 18.34 -36.14 18.83
C ASN A 317 19.04 -35.51 17.62
N ALA A 318 18.34 -35.31 16.51
CA ALA A 318 18.87 -34.58 15.36
C ALA A 318 19.08 -33.09 15.69
N LEU A 319 18.11 -32.42 16.32
CA LEU A 319 18.26 -31.02 16.76
C LEU A 319 19.43 -30.85 17.74
N LEU A 320 19.65 -31.80 18.64
CA LEU A 320 20.75 -31.75 19.61
C LEU A 320 22.14 -31.81 18.97
N LYS A 321 22.28 -32.23 17.71
CA LYS A 321 23.55 -32.15 16.97
C LYS A 321 23.95 -30.72 16.62
N ILE A 322 22.97 -29.84 16.42
CA ILE A 322 23.16 -28.41 16.11
C ILE A 322 22.88 -27.49 17.31
N LYS A 323 23.02 -28.00 18.54
CA LYS A 323 22.60 -27.31 19.76
C LYS A 323 23.29 -25.96 20.04
N GLU A 324 24.46 -25.75 19.44
CA GLU A 324 25.22 -24.49 19.55
C GLU A 324 24.77 -23.49 18.48
N GLN A 325 24.30 -23.97 17.33
CA GLN A 325 23.91 -23.17 16.16
C GLN A 325 22.42 -22.82 16.14
N LEU A 326 21.56 -23.58 16.83
CA LEU A 326 20.11 -23.36 16.81
C LEU A 326 19.73 -22.09 17.60
N ILE A 327 19.26 -21.06 16.90
CA ILE A 327 18.82 -19.78 17.51
C ILE A 327 17.30 -19.66 17.60
N LYS A 328 16.58 -20.28 16.65
CA LYS A 328 15.12 -20.22 16.56
C LYS A 328 14.55 -21.59 16.23
N LEU A 329 13.52 -21.97 16.98
CA LEU A 329 12.85 -23.26 16.84
C LEU A 329 11.33 -23.10 16.90
N ASP A 330 10.64 -23.64 15.90
CA ASP A 330 9.18 -23.74 15.86
C ASP A 330 8.74 -25.20 15.82
N LEU A 331 8.06 -25.63 16.88
CA LEU A 331 7.43 -26.94 17.06
C LEU A 331 5.93 -26.79 17.36
N SER A 332 5.30 -25.72 16.87
CA SER A 332 3.87 -25.48 17.06
C SER A 332 3.02 -26.55 16.36
N HIS A 333 1.85 -26.88 16.91
CA HIS A 333 0.92 -27.90 16.40
C HIS A 333 1.50 -29.32 16.37
N THR A 334 2.31 -29.67 17.37
CA THR A 334 2.93 -30.99 17.52
C THR A 334 2.48 -31.68 18.79
N ASN A 335 2.73 -32.98 18.90
CA ASN A 335 2.56 -33.78 20.13
C ASN A 335 3.65 -33.51 21.21
N LEU A 336 4.32 -32.36 21.19
CA LEU A 336 5.38 -32.03 22.15
C LEU A 336 4.81 -32.01 23.58
N ASN A 337 5.46 -32.74 24.48
CA ASN A 337 5.07 -32.89 25.88
C ASN A 337 6.25 -32.69 26.84
N ASP A 338 5.96 -32.70 28.14
CA ASP A 338 6.95 -32.42 29.20
C ASP A 338 8.15 -33.38 29.20
N ASN A 339 7.99 -34.62 28.73
CA ASN A 339 9.09 -35.58 28.66
C ASN A 339 10.09 -35.20 27.56
N LEU A 340 9.59 -34.86 26.37
CA LEU A 340 10.43 -34.49 25.23
C LEU A 340 11.15 -33.15 25.44
N ILE A 341 10.49 -32.16 26.04
CA ILE A 341 11.08 -30.84 26.26
C ILE A 341 12.16 -30.82 27.36
N SER A 342 12.24 -31.86 28.20
CA SER A 342 13.21 -31.94 29.32
C SER A 342 14.67 -31.72 28.92
N LYS A 343 15.03 -32.04 27.66
CA LYS A 343 16.39 -31.88 27.12
C LYS A 343 16.68 -30.49 26.53
N PHE A 344 15.72 -29.57 26.50
CA PHE A 344 15.87 -28.27 25.82
C PHE A 344 16.85 -27.33 26.51
N ARG A 345 17.17 -27.56 27.79
CA ARG A 345 18.26 -26.84 28.48
C ARG A 345 19.64 -26.98 27.82
N ARG A 346 19.81 -27.96 26.92
CA ARG A 346 21.07 -28.21 26.20
C ARG A 346 21.31 -27.26 25.02
N PHE A 347 20.29 -26.53 24.58
CA PHE A 347 20.42 -25.52 23.52
C PHE A 347 20.97 -24.23 24.10
N LYS A 348 22.26 -23.93 23.88
CA LYS A 348 22.92 -22.80 24.55
C LYS A 348 22.51 -21.44 24.01
N ASN A 349 22.20 -21.38 22.72
CA ASN A 349 21.94 -20.13 21.99
C ASN A 349 20.50 -20.02 21.50
N LEU A 350 19.59 -20.91 21.93
CA LEU A 350 18.19 -20.83 21.55
C LEU A 350 17.55 -19.60 22.22
N GLN A 351 17.10 -18.66 21.40
CA GLN A 351 16.52 -17.40 21.84
C GLN A 351 15.03 -17.29 21.51
N TYR A 352 14.57 -17.94 20.43
CA TYR A 352 13.20 -17.87 19.96
C TYR A 352 12.59 -19.26 19.92
N LEU A 353 11.60 -19.52 20.77
CA LEU A 353 10.93 -20.81 20.84
C LEU A 353 9.42 -20.63 20.64
N LYS A 354 8.87 -21.34 19.66
CA LYS A 354 7.42 -21.43 19.41
C LYS A 354 6.95 -22.86 19.61
N ILE A 355 6.01 -23.03 20.54
CA ILE A 355 5.43 -24.33 20.92
C ILE A 355 3.92 -24.17 21.15
N ASN A 356 3.26 -23.40 20.28
CA ASN A 356 1.82 -23.20 20.36
C ASN A 356 1.09 -24.51 20.08
N ASP A 357 -0.08 -24.70 20.69
CA ASP A 357 -0.93 -25.87 20.45
C ASP A 357 -0.17 -27.19 20.74
N THR A 358 0.42 -27.27 21.94
CA THR A 358 1.18 -28.44 22.42
C THR A 358 0.73 -28.84 23.82
N ASP A 359 1.10 -30.06 24.25
CA ASP A 359 0.74 -30.61 25.56
C ASP A 359 1.65 -30.15 26.71
N ILE A 360 2.41 -29.07 26.52
CA ILE A 360 3.33 -28.53 27.52
C ILE A 360 2.58 -28.00 28.74
N SER A 361 2.99 -28.47 29.91
CA SER A 361 2.48 -28.03 31.21
C SER A 361 3.53 -27.20 31.97
N ASN A 362 3.20 -26.85 33.22
CA ASN A 362 4.12 -26.20 34.15
C ASN A 362 5.47 -26.93 34.29
N LYS A 363 5.48 -28.27 34.22
CA LYS A 363 6.72 -29.06 34.32
C LYS A 363 7.62 -28.87 33.09
N GLY A 364 7.03 -28.86 31.90
CA GLY A 364 7.74 -28.62 30.64
C GLY A 364 8.29 -27.20 30.56
N LEU A 365 7.51 -26.20 30.98
CA LEU A 365 7.93 -24.80 31.02
C LEU A 365 9.22 -24.59 31.83
N LEU A 366 9.32 -25.24 33.00
CA LEU A 366 10.53 -25.16 33.83
C LEU A 366 11.76 -25.84 33.22
N SER A 367 11.59 -26.64 32.16
CA SER A 367 12.69 -27.30 31.44
C SER A 367 13.27 -26.44 30.30
N ILE A 368 12.71 -25.25 30.06
CA ILE A 368 13.21 -24.32 29.05
C ILE A 368 14.42 -23.56 29.60
N GLY A 369 15.43 -23.31 28.75
CA GLY A 369 16.66 -22.59 29.13
C GLY A 369 16.45 -21.09 29.34
N ASN A 370 17.37 -20.46 30.08
CA ASN A 370 17.30 -19.02 30.39
C ASN A 370 17.69 -18.10 29.21
N SER A 371 18.27 -18.66 28.14
CA SER A 371 18.68 -17.90 26.94
C SER A 371 17.52 -17.37 26.11
N ILE A 372 16.28 -17.78 26.41
CA ILE A 372 15.10 -17.42 25.65
C ILE A 372 14.80 -15.92 25.78
N VAL A 373 14.67 -15.26 24.63
CA VAL A 373 14.26 -13.86 24.49
C VAL A 373 12.77 -13.77 24.15
N SER A 374 12.25 -14.69 23.34
CA SER A 374 10.84 -14.74 22.93
C SER A 374 10.30 -16.15 23.04
N LEU A 375 9.15 -16.30 23.71
CA LEU A 375 8.51 -17.59 23.95
C LEU A 375 7.02 -17.55 23.59
N ASN A 376 6.59 -18.42 22.68
CA ASN A 376 5.18 -18.58 22.34
C ASN A 376 4.63 -19.88 22.92
N LEU A 377 3.62 -19.76 23.80
CA LEU A 377 2.97 -20.81 24.56
C LEU A 377 1.44 -20.78 24.37
N ASN A 378 0.96 -20.24 23.24
CA ASN A 378 -0.48 -20.12 23.02
C ASN A 378 -1.14 -21.50 23.00
N ASN A 379 -2.33 -21.63 23.59
CA ASN A 379 -3.09 -22.86 23.68
C ASN A 379 -2.25 -24.04 24.24
N THR A 380 -1.68 -23.83 25.43
CA THR A 380 -0.91 -24.85 26.18
C THR A 380 -1.49 -25.03 27.59
N LYS A 381 -1.06 -26.07 28.30
CA LYS A 381 -1.52 -26.39 29.67
C LYS A 381 -0.77 -25.61 30.77
N VAL A 382 -0.04 -24.56 30.39
CA VAL A 382 0.64 -23.68 31.34
C VAL A 382 -0.38 -22.88 32.15
N SER A 383 -0.18 -22.82 33.46
CA SER A 383 -1.00 -22.06 34.40
C SER A 383 -0.21 -20.96 35.10
N TYR A 384 -0.93 -20.13 35.87
CA TYR A 384 -0.34 -19.05 36.66
C TYR A 384 0.78 -19.56 37.60
N GLU A 385 0.55 -20.70 38.25
CA GLU A 385 1.47 -21.30 39.23
C GLU A 385 2.79 -21.75 38.60
N GLY A 386 2.77 -22.16 37.33
CA GLY A 386 3.98 -22.54 36.59
C GLY A 386 4.73 -21.35 36.00
N LEU A 387 3.99 -20.31 35.59
CA LEU A 387 4.59 -19.14 34.95
C LEU A 387 5.34 -18.25 35.94
N VAL A 388 4.83 -18.05 37.16
CA VAL A 388 5.46 -17.18 38.18
C VAL A 388 6.91 -17.62 38.49
N PRO A 389 7.21 -18.90 38.77
CA PRO A 389 8.59 -19.36 38.97
C PRO A 389 9.47 -19.26 37.72
N PHE A 390 8.90 -19.41 36.52
CA PHE A 390 9.63 -19.25 35.26
C PHE A 390 10.10 -17.80 35.08
N LEU A 391 9.21 -16.83 35.28
CA LEU A 391 9.51 -15.40 35.15
C LEU A 391 10.60 -14.93 36.12
N LYS A 392 10.71 -15.52 37.32
CA LYS A 392 11.78 -15.19 38.28
C LYS A 392 13.17 -15.61 37.82
N LYS A 393 13.27 -16.60 36.91
CA LYS A 393 14.55 -17.17 36.44
C LYS A 393 14.89 -16.80 35.01
N SER A 394 13.89 -16.43 34.22
CA SER A 394 13.99 -16.18 32.78
C SER A 394 14.30 -14.72 32.48
N SER A 395 15.11 -14.46 31.46
CA SER A 395 15.34 -13.12 30.89
C SER A 395 14.47 -12.86 29.64
N ALA A 396 13.42 -13.65 29.43
CA ALA A 396 12.53 -13.51 28.28
C ALA A 396 11.89 -12.12 28.25
N LYS A 397 11.97 -11.46 27.10
CA LYS A 397 11.39 -10.13 26.87
C LYS A 397 9.94 -10.22 26.46
N ASN A 398 9.60 -11.18 25.59
CA ASN A 398 8.25 -11.36 25.06
C ASN A 398 7.75 -12.77 25.33
N ILE A 399 6.57 -12.88 25.94
CA ILE A 399 5.92 -14.18 26.18
C ILE A 399 4.48 -14.09 25.71
N TYR A 400 4.05 -15.04 24.88
CA TYR A 400 2.70 -15.11 24.31
C TYR A 400 1.95 -16.27 24.95
N LEU A 401 0.79 -15.97 25.54
CA LEU A 401 0.05 -16.82 26.47
C LEU A 401 -1.45 -16.86 26.14
N TRP A 402 -1.83 -16.63 24.88
CA TRP A 402 -3.22 -16.65 24.45
C TRP A 402 -3.81 -18.07 24.62
N GLU A 403 -5.05 -18.18 25.11
CA GLU A 403 -5.73 -19.46 25.40
C GLU A 403 -4.94 -20.41 26.33
N THR A 404 -4.17 -19.86 27.27
CA THR A 404 -3.54 -20.65 28.35
C THR A 404 -4.47 -20.79 29.56
N ASN A 405 -4.14 -21.69 30.49
CA ASN A 405 -4.91 -21.92 31.72
C ASN A 405 -4.65 -20.85 32.80
N ILE A 406 -4.71 -19.57 32.40
CA ILE A 406 -4.48 -18.39 33.25
C ILE A 406 -5.74 -17.53 33.23
N SER A 407 -6.42 -17.43 34.38
CA SER A 407 -7.63 -16.60 34.54
C SER A 407 -7.36 -15.12 34.31
N ILE A 408 -8.37 -14.36 33.88
CA ILE A 408 -8.27 -12.90 33.61
C ILE A 408 -7.73 -12.14 34.84
N GLU A 409 -8.12 -12.54 36.06
CA GLU A 409 -7.61 -11.93 37.29
C GLU A 409 -6.10 -12.15 37.45
N ASN A 410 -5.64 -13.38 37.20
CA ASN A 410 -4.22 -13.73 37.27
C ASN A 410 -3.40 -13.09 36.15
N GLN A 411 -3.97 -12.91 34.96
CA GLN A 411 -3.34 -12.14 33.87
C GLN A 411 -3.04 -10.70 34.32
N LYS A 412 -4.01 -10.02 34.94
CA LYS A 412 -3.82 -8.66 35.47
C LYS A 412 -2.70 -8.60 36.52
N LYS A 413 -2.67 -9.57 37.45
CA LYS A 413 -1.60 -9.66 38.48
C LYS A 413 -0.21 -9.82 37.84
N LEU A 414 -0.10 -10.64 36.80
CA LEU A 414 1.16 -10.85 36.08
C LEU A 414 1.61 -9.59 35.33
N SER A 415 0.70 -8.91 34.62
CA SER A 415 1.02 -7.69 33.88
C SER A 415 1.51 -6.55 34.77
N MET A 416 1.08 -6.49 36.03
CA MET A 416 1.53 -5.47 36.98
C MET A 416 2.89 -5.78 37.65
N SER A 417 3.29 -7.06 37.67
CA SER A 417 4.47 -7.52 38.44
C SER A 417 5.64 -7.98 37.58
N SER A 418 5.45 -8.16 36.27
CA SER A 418 6.44 -8.68 35.34
C SER A 418 7.19 -7.56 34.59
N ILE A 419 8.51 -7.71 34.47
CA ILE A 419 9.36 -6.88 33.60
C ILE A 419 9.22 -7.31 32.12
N SER A 420 8.83 -8.57 31.88
CA SER A 420 8.59 -9.13 30.54
C SER A 420 7.25 -8.65 29.97
N ASN A 421 7.21 -8.42 28.66
CA ASN A 421 6.00 -8.14 27.90
C ASN A 421 5.16 -9.42 27.72
N LEU A 422 4.07 -9.52 28.49
CA LEU A 422 3.16 -10.65 28.48
C LEU A 422 1.97 -10.35 27.56
N ASN A 423 1.78 -11.19 26.55
CA ASN A 423 0.72 -11.05 25.56
C ASN A 423 -0.32 -12.16 25.77
N PHE A 424 -1.47 -11.82 26.34
CA PHE A 424 -2.58 -12.76 26.58
C PHE A 424 -3.58 -12.83 25.41
N GLY A 425 -3.27 -12.18 24.29
CA GLY A 425 -4.21 -11.97 23.18
C GLY A 425 -5.28 -10.93 23.51
N VAL A 426 -6.20 -10.70 22.59
CA VAL A 426 -7.34 -9.79 22.77
C VAL A 426 -8.61 -10.64 22.78
N SER A 427 -9.29 -10.69 23.92
CA SER A 427 -10.70 -11.11 23.97
C SER A 427 -11.57 -9.93 23.50
N ASP A 428 -12.63 -10.21 22.73
CA ASP A 428 -13.65 -9.24 22.26
C ASP A 428 -13.37 -8.43 20.97
N PHE A 429 -12.42 -8.81 20.10
CA PHE A 429 -12.28 -8.13 18.79
C PHE A 429 -13.58 -8.17 17.94
N SER A 430 -14.42 -9.19 18.16
CA SER A 430 -15.66 -9.41 17.40
C SER A 430 -16.93 -8.84 18.06
N LYS A 431 -16.87 -8.35 19.30
CA LYS A 431 -18.07 -7.92 20.02
C LYS A 431 -18.59 -6.62 19.40
N GLY A 432 -19.73 -6.70 18.72
CA GLY A 432 -20.32 -5.58 17.98
C GLY A 432 -19.92 -5.50 16.50
N VAL A 433 -19.19 -6.48 15.96
CA VAL A 433 -18.89 -6.56 14.53
C VAL A 433 -19.94 -7.44 13.83
N PRO A 434 -20.72 -6.92 12.86
CA PRO A 434 -21.69 -7.71 12.11
C PRO A 434 -21.00 -8.66 11.14
N LEU A 435 -21.56 -9.87 11.00
CA LEU A 435 -21.14 -10.82 9.98
C LEU A 435 -21.36 -10.24 8.57
N SER A 436 -20.53 -10.69 7.63
CA SER A 436 -20.77 -10.37 6.22
C SER A 436 -21.99 -11.13 5.68
N PRO A 437 -22.83 -10.52 4.83
CA PRO A 437 -23.96 -11.19 4.21
C PRO A 437 -23.47 -12.37 3.35
N PRO A 438 -24.16 -13.53 3.38
CA PRO A 438 -23.80 -14.68 2.54
C PRO A 438 -23.80 -14.32 1.05
N LYS A 439 -22.68 -14.59 0.37
CA LYS A 439 -22.56 -14.37 -1.07
C LYS A 439 -22.53 -15.72 -1.81
N PRO A 440 -23.43 -15.93 -2.80
CA PRO A 440 -23.34 -17.09 -3.66
C PRO A 440 -22.04 -17.07 -4.49
N ILE A 441 -21.56 -18.26 -4.85
CA ILE A 441 -20.35 -18.45 -5.67
C ILE A 441 -20.58 -17.98 -7.10
N SER A 442 -21.78 -18.24 -7.63
CA SER A 442 -22.18 -17.78 -8.96
C SER A 442 -22.86 -16.42 -8.87
N GLU A 443 -22.44 -15.49 -9.73
CA GLU A 443 -23.12 -14.21 -9.96
C GLU A 443 -24.23 -14.32 -11.01
N GLN A 444 -24.41 -15.50 -11.62
CA GLN A 444 -25.48 -15.73 -12.59
C GLN A 444 -26.84 -15.69 -11.88
N THR A 445 -27.74 -14.83 -12.36
CA THR A 445 -29.11 -14.67 -11.83
C THR A 445 -30.19 -15.14 -12.81
N MET A 446 -29.84 -15.33 -14.09
CA MET A 446 -30.75 -15.82 -15.13
C MET A 446 -30.51 -17.29 -15.48
N PHE A 447 -31.58 -18.05 -15.72
CA PHE A 447 -31.52 -19.47 -16.06
C PHE A 447 -32.71 -19.93 -16.91
N SER A 448 -32.55 -20.97 -17.73
CA SER A 448 -33.64 -21.55 -18.54
C SER A 448 -34.37 -22.69 -17.83
N ASP A 449 -33.61 -23.64 -17.27
CA ASP A 449 -34.16 -24.84 -16.63
C ASP A 449 -34.13 -24.73 -15.11
N SER A 450 -32.92 -24.64 -14.55
CA SER A 450 -32.67 -24.43 -13.13
C SER A 450 -31.31 -23.78 -12.91
N ILE A 451 -31.10 -23.21 -11.73
CA ILE A 451 -29.80 -22.70 -11.29
C ILE A 451 -29.45 -23.26 -9.91
N THR A 452 -28.20 -23.67 -9.72
CA THR A 452 -27.72 -24.20 -8.45
C THR A 452 -27.07 -23.10 -7.63
N ILE A 453 -27.49 -22.98 -6.37
CA ILE A 453 -27.02 -22.00 -5.41
C ILE A 453 -26.04 -22.67 -4.44
N GLU A 454 -24.82 -22.14 -4.43
CA GLU A 454 -23.76 -22.50 -3.50
C GLU A 454 -23.18 -21.23 -2.90
N PHE A 455 -22.85 -21.23 -1.61
CA PHE A 455 -22.25 -20.07 -0.93
C PHE A 455 -20.76 -20.28 -0.67
N PHE A 456 -19.98 -19.20 -0.71
CA PHE A 456 -18.60 -19.24 -0.20
C PHE A 456 -18.58 -19.66 1.26
N LYS A 457 -17.66 -20.56 1.63
CA LYS A 457 -17.46 -20.98 3.01
C LYS A 457 -16.79 -19.85 3.81
N PRO A 458 -17.50 -19.12 4.69
CA PRO A 458 -16.93 -17.96 5.35
C PRO A 458 -15.95 -18.39 6.45
N LEU A 459 -14.90 -17.59 6.68
CA LEU A 459 -13.98 -17.78 7.81
C LEU A 459 -14.77 -17.77 9.12
N GLY A 460 -14.53 -18.77 9.97
CA GLY A 460 -15.24 -18.92 11.24
C GLY A 460 -16.56 -19.69 11.16
N ASN A 461 -16.93 -20.28 10.02
CA ASN A 461 -18.07 -21.20 9.84
C ASN A 461 -19.40 -20.70 10.46
N PRO A 462 -19.90 -19.51 10.11
CA PRO A 462 -21.24 -19.08 10.54
C PRO A 462 -22.32 -19.95 9.91
N THR A 463 -23.46 -20.08 10.59
CA THR A 463 -24.65 -20.74 10.04
C THR A 463 -25.36 -19.82 9.07
N ILE A 464 -25.75 -20.32 7.90
CA ILE A 464 -26.44 -19.55 6.85
C ILE A 464 -27.88 -20.03 6.76
N ARG A 465 -28.84 -19.10 6.78
CA ARG A 465 -30.26 -19.40 6.53
C ARG A 465 -30.79 -18.57 5.38
N TYR A 466 -31.83 -19.09 4.73
CA TYR A 466 -32.41 -18.44 3.55
C TYR A 466 -33.92 -18.66 3.42
N THR A 467 -34.54 -17.81 2.61
CA THR A 467 -35.96 -17.83 2.23
C THR A 467 -36.09 -17.52 0.74
N LEU A 468 -37.18 -17.98 0.12
CA LEU A 468 -37.51 -17.76 -1.30
C LEU A 468 -38.90 -17.14 -1.50
N ASP A 469 -39.58 -16.79 -0.41
CA ASP A 469 -40.97 -16.34 -0.32
C ASP A 469 -41.08 -14.88 0.12
N ASP A 470 -40.01 -14.10 -0.07
CA ASP A 470 -39.86 -12.71 0.36
C ASP A 470 -39.87 -12.45 1.88
N THR A 471 -39.95 -13.46 2.73
CA THR A 471 -39.79 -13.27 4.18
C THR A 471 -38.32 -13.03 4.57
N GLU A 472 -38.04 -12.29 5.65
CA GLU A 472 -36.65 -12.14 6.11
C GLU A 472 -36.16 -13.41 6.82
N PRO A 473 -34.94 -13.90 6.53
CA PRO A 473 -34.43 -15.08 7.19
C PRO A 473 -34.21 -14.87 8.69
N ASP A 474 -34.73 -15.79 9.48
CA ASP A 474 -34.67 -15.81 10.94
C ASP A 474 -34.23 -17.20 11.46
N SER A 475 -34.37 -17.43 12.77
CA SER A 475 -34.00 -18.70 13.40
C SER A 475 -34.82 -19.92 12.93
N LEU A 476 -36.00 -19.72 12.34
CA LEU A 476 -36.91 -20.76 11.85
C LEU A 476 -36.76 -21.02 10.35
N SER A 477 -36.13 -20.09 9.63
CA SER A 477 -35.89 -20.16 8.19
C SER A 477 -34.99 -21.33 7.79
N VAL A 478 -35.04 -21.74 6.52
CA VAL A 478 -34.35 -22.95 6.04
C VAL A 478 -32.83 -22.83 6.23
N LEU A 479 -32.22 -23.83 6.88
CA LEU A 479 -30.78 -23.92 7.08
C LEU A 479 -30.09 -24.39 5.79
N TYR A 480 -29.11 -23.61 5.33
CA TYR A 480 -28.23 -24.03 4.25
C TYR A 480 -27.25 -25.10 4.75
N SER A 481 -27.43 -26.34 4.29
CA SER A 481 -26.56 -27.49 4.61
C SER A 481 -25.79 -28.03 3.40
N LYS A 482 -26.32 -27.82 2.19
CA LYS A 482 -25.74 -28.24 0.91
C LYS A 482 -26.29 -27.38 -0.23
N PRO A 483 -25.63 -27.36 -1.41
CA PRO A 483 -26.16 -26.68 -2.59
C PRO A 483 -27.59 -27.10 -2.93
N PHE A 484 -28.41 -26.16 -3.39
CA PHE A 484 -29.81 -26.39 -3.78
C PHE A 484 -30.12 -25.71 -5.11
N SER A 485 -31.20 -26.14 -5.79
CA SER A 485 -31.57 -25.60 -7.10
C SER A 485 -32.85 -24.78 -7.06
N ILE A 486 -32.89 -23.70 -7.84
CA ILE A 486 -34.06 -22.86 -8.08
C ILE A 486 -34.58 -23.16 -9.49
N TYR A 487 -35.88 -23.42 -9.63
CA TYR A 487 -36.53 -23.84 -10.88
C TYR A 487 -37.46 -22.79 -11.49
N ASN A 488 -37.85 -21.78 -10.71
CA ASN A 488 -38.74 -20.69 -11.11
C ASN A 488 -38.17 -19.37 -10.60
N SER A 489 -38.56 -18.25 -11.21
CA SER A 489 -38.12 -16.94 -10.73
C SER A 489 -38.48 -16.75 -9.25
N ALA A 490 -37.52 -16.32 -8.45
CA ALA A 490 -37.68 -16.16 -7.00
C ALA A 490 -36.67 -15.16 -6.46
N THR A 491 -37.01 -14.48 -5.37
CA THR A 491 -36.10 -13.61 -4.62
C THR A 491 -35.48 -14.40 -3.48
N LEU A 492 -34.18 -14.66 -3.56
CA LEU A 492 -33.42 -15.31 -2.51
C LEU A 492 -33.00 -14.28 -1.47
N LYS A 493 -33.46 -14.44 -0.23
CA LYS A 493 -32.96 -13.69 0.92
C LYS A 493 -32.11 -14.58 1.80
N THR A 494 -30.96 -14.08 2.26
CA THR A 494 -29.99 -14.85 3.05
C THR A 494 -29.51 -14.08 4.28
N LYS A 495 -29.21 -14.79 5.37
CA LYS A 495 -28.65 -14.20 6.58
C LYS A 495 -27.70 -15.17 7.29
N ALA A 496 -26.61 -14.65 7.85
CA ALA A 496 -25.62 -15.41 8.60
C ALA A 496 -25.76 -15.17 10.10
N PHE A 497 -25.65 -16.26 10.88
CA PHE A 497 -25.76 -16.27 12.34
C PHE A 497 -24.58 -17.00 12.97
N LYS A 498 -24.06 -16.45 14.06
CA LYS A 498 -23.01 -17.08 14.89
C LYS A 498 -23.07 -16.55 16.32
N GLU A 499 -23.00 -17.46 17.29
CA GLU A 499 -22.99 -17.10 18.71
C GLU A 499 -21.80 -16.17 19.04
N GLY A 500 -22.07 -15.10 19.78
CA GLY A 500 -21.08 -14.07 20.14
C GLY A 500 -20.79 -13.03 19.05
N TRP A 501 -21.47 -13.08 17.91
CA TRP A 501 -21.37 -12.12 16.80
C TRP A 501 -22.71 -11.43 16.56
N LEU A 502 -22.68 -10.23 15.97
CA LEU A 502 -23.90 -9.64 15.41
C LEU A 502 -24.23 -10.34 14.09
N ASP A 503 -25.51 -10.61 13.86
CA ASP A 503 -25.99 -11.19 12.60
C ASP A 503 -25.56 -10.35 11.39
N SER A 504 -25.49 -10.99 10.23
CA SER A 504 -25.30 -10.22 8.99
C SER A 504 -26.54 -9.38 8.66
N LYS A 505 -26.33 -8.35 7.82
CA LYS A 505 -27.44 -7.78 7.05
C LYS A 505 -28.06 -8.85 6.15
N VAL A 506 -29.32 -8.66 5.77
CA VAL A 506 -30.01 -9.55 4.83
C VAL A 506 -29.40 -9.34 3.44
N GLY A 507 -28.84 -10.40 2.86
CA GLY A 507 -28.49 -10.45 1.44
C GLY A 507 -29.75 -10.70 0.63
N VAL A 508 -29.92 -10.01 -0.50
CA VAL A 508 -31.08 -10.15 -1.39
C VAL A 508 -30.58 -10.35 -2.81
N MET A 509 -31.09 -11.36 -3.50
CA MET A 509 -30.75 -11.62 -4.90
C MET A 509 -31.95 -12.18 -5.66
N ASP A 510 -32.28 -11.54 -6.78
CA ASP A 510 -33.38 -11.97 -7.65
C ASP A 510 -32.88 -12.96 -8.70
N PHE A 511 -33.56 -14.10 -8.79
CA PHE A 511 -33.33 -15.09 -9.84
C PHE A 511 -34.48 -15.06 -10.84
N ILE A 512 -34.14 -15.08 -12.12
CA ILE A 512 -35.10 -14.89 -13.21
C ILE A 512 -35.01 -16.07 -14.18
N LYS A 513 -36.13 -16.77 -14.35
CA LYS A 513 -36.28 -17.81 -15.35
C LYS A 513 -36.54 -17.17 -16.73
N VAL A 514 -35.76 -17.58 -17.73
CA VAL A 514 -35.85 -17.11 -19.12
C VAL A 514 -36.58 -18.15 -19.96
N GLU A 515 -37.69 -17.77 -20.59
CA GLU A 515 -38.49 -18.65 -21.47
C GLU A 515 -37.89 -18.75 -22.90
N GLY A 516 -37.10 -17.75 -23.29
CA GLY A 516 -36.39 -17.70 -24.58
C GLY A 516 -35.76 -16.33 -24.87
N ILE A 517 -34.81 -16.33 -25.81
CA ILE A 517 -34.20 -15.10 -26.35
C ILE A 517 -34.98 -14.65 -27.59
N LEU A 518 -35.16 -13.35 -27.78
CA LEU A 518 -35.83 -12.81 -28.96
C LEU A 518 -34.95 -13.00 -30.22
N LYS A 519 -35.49 -13.71 -31.22
CA LYS A 519 -34.83 -13.92 -32.52
C LYS A 519 -35.51 -13.14 -33.65
N ASN A 520 -36.84 -13.11 -33.66
CA ASN A 520 -37.63 -12.51 -34.73
C ASN A 520 -38.16 -11.15 -34.30
N TYR A 521 -37.38 -10.10 -34.57
CA TYR A 521 -37.71 -8.73 -34.16
C TYR A 521 -37.34 -7.70 -35.23
N VAL A 522 -38.00 -6.54 -35.16
CA VAL A 522 -37.68 -5.34 -35.94
C VAL A 522 -37.54 -4.17 -34.97
N LEU A 523 -36.31 -3.73 -34.77
CA LEU A 523 -35.99 -2.56 -33.96
C LEU A 523 -36.31 -1.28 -34.76
N LYS A 524 -37.34 -0.53 -34.34
CA LYS A 524 -37.80 0.69 -35.05
C LYS A 524 -37.03 1.94 -34.65
N THR A 525 -36.50 1.99 -33.42
CA THR A 525 -35.63 3.08 -32.96
C THR A 525 -34.21 2.59 -32.84
N THR A 526 -33.23 3.35 -33.32
CA THR A 526 -31.82 2.97 -33.22
C THR A 526 -31.17 3.64 -32.00
N PRO A 527 -30.31 2.93 -31.24
CA PRO A 527 -29.51 3.53 -30.18
C PRO A 527 -28.61 4.67 -30.71
N ASP A 528 -28.25 5.60 -29.83
CA ASP A 528 -27.29 6.66 -30.10
C ASP A 528 -25.91 6.08 -30.41
N ASN A 529 -25.21 6.66 -31.38
CA ASN A 529 -23.91 6.17 -31.85
C ASN A 529 -22.85 6.03 -30.74
N ARG A 530 -22.94 6.80 -29.64
CA ARG A 530 -22.03 6.71 -28.50
C ARG A 530 -22.16 5.39 -27.74
N TYR A 531 -23.34 4.77 -27.75
CA TYR A 531 -23.67 3.56 -27.00
C TYR A 531 -24.51 2.62 -27.88
N ARG A 532 -24.00 2.28 -29.07
CA ARG A 532 -24.75 1.53 -30.10
C ARG A 532 -24.24 0.11 -30.28
N HIS A 533 -24.96 -0.85 -29.70
CA HIS A 533 -24.69 -2.29 -29.79
C HIS A 533 -26.01 -3.09 -29.94
N PRO A 534 -26.81 -2.89 -31.00
CA PRO A 534 -28.17 -3.42 -31.09
C PRO A 534 -28.28 -4.94 -31.10
N LYS A 535 -27.18 -5.67 -31.36
CA LYS A 535 -27.14 -7.13 -31.23
C LYS A 535 -27.09 -7.58 -29.77
N LYS A 536 -26.57 -6.75 -28.88
CA LYS A 536 -26.45 -7.05 -27.44
C LYS A 536 -27.78 -6.93 -26.71
N LEU A 537 -28.74 -6.20 -27.26
CA LEU A 537 -30.13 -6.16 -26.78
C LEU A 537 -30.83 -7.53 -26.69
N PHE A 538 -30.21 -8.59 -27.23
CA PHE A 538 -30.80 -9.90 -27.43
C PHE A 538 -29.74 -11.02 -27.31
N ASP A 539 -28.66 -10.84 -26.56
CA ASP A 539 -27.55 -11.81 -26.49
C ASP A 539 -27.59 -12.73 -25.26
N GLY A 540 -28.51 -12.48 -24.34
CA GLY A 540 -28.68 -13.21 -23.08
C GLY A 540 -27.75 -12.75 -21.96
N ILE A 541 -27.01 -11.65 -22.14
CA ILE A 541 -26.01 -11.14 -21.19
C ILE A 541 -26.49 -9.83 -20.56
N ILE A 542 -26.66 -9.85 -19.24
CA ILE A 542 -26.99 -8.65 -18.46
C ILE A 542 -25.73 -7.81 -18.23
N GLY A 543 -25.84 -6.51 -18.51
CA GLY A 543 -24.89 -5.47 -18.15
C GLY A 543 -24.94 -5.11 -16.65
N GLY A 544 -23.79 -4.78 -16.09
CA GLY A 544 -23.68 -4.34 -14.69
C GLY A 544 -23.98 -2.85 -14.52
N ILE A 545 -23.71 -2.32 -13.32
CA ILE A 545 -23.84 -0.87 -13.03
C ILE A 545 -22.89 0.02 -13.86
N ASN A 546 -21.84 -0.55 -14.45
CA ASN A 546 -20.92 0.18 -15.30
C ASN A 546 -21.43 0.23 -16.75
N PHE A 547 -22.14 1.29 -17.09
CA PHE A 547 -22.72 1.45 -18.44
C PHE A 547 -21.71 1.55 -19.59
N ARG A 548 -20.41 1.70 -19.28
CA ARG A 548 -19.31 1.81 -20.27
C ARG A 548 -18.65 0.46 -20.58
N ASP A 549 -19.11 -0.64 -19.99
CA ASP A 549 -18.66 -2.00 -20.27
C ASP A 549 -19.01 -2.50 -21.69
N GLY A 550 -19.80 -1.71 -22.41
CA GLY A 550 -20.22 -1.96 -23.77
C GLY A 550 -21.38 -2.93 -23.89
N HIS A 551 -22.04 -3.35 -22.81
CA HIS A 551 -23.26 -4.18 -22.85
C HIS A 551 -24.53 -3.36 -23.06
N TRP A 552 -24.48 -2.08 -22.70
CA TRP A 552 -25.65 -1.21 -22.75
C TRP A 552 -25.89 -0.54 -24.11
N ASN A 553 -27.16 -0.31 -24.42
CA ASN A 553 -27.62 0.53 -25.51
C ASN A 553 -28.30 1.79 -24.97
N GLY A 554 -27.79 2.95 -25.39
CA GLY A 554 -28.30 4.25 -24.95
C GLY A 554 -29.26 4.87 -25.94
N PHE A 555 -30.43 5.29 -25.46
CA PHE A 555 -31.42 6.05 -26.20
C PHE A 555 -31.56 7.43 -25.57
N ILE A 556 -31.45 8.49 -26.37
CA ILE A 556 -31.61 9.86 -25.90
C ILE A 556 -32.46 10.65 -26.87
N ARG A 557 -33.33 11.49 -26.31
CA ARG A 557 -34.13 12.41 -27.09
C ARG A 557 -33.27 13.58 -27.54
N THR A 558 -33.37 13.96 -28.81
CA THR A 558 -32.70 15.17 -29.32
C THR A 558 -33.71 16.27 -29.64
N LYS A 559 -33.23 17.53 -29.68
CA LYS A 559 -34.09 18.71 -29.89
C LYS A 559 -34.75 18.73 -31.29
N ASP A 560 -34.12 18.11 -32.27
CA ASP A 560 -34.58 18.01 -33.67
C ASP A 560 -35.54 16.84 -33.94
N TYR A 561 -36.02 16.15 -32.89
CA TYR A 561 -36.96 15.03 -33.08
C TYR A 561 -38.30 15.47 -33.70
N VAL A 562 -38.66 14.80 -34.79
CA VAL A 562 -39.93 14.87 -35.52
C VAL A 562 -40.47 13.46 -35.73
N LYS A 563 -41.65 13.20 -35.15
CA LYS A 563 -42.35 11.91 -35.24
C LYS A 563 -42.59 11.52 -36.71
N GLY A 564 -42.33 10.27 -37.06
CA GLY A 564 -42.44 9.72 -38.41
C GLY A 564 -41.28 10.07 -39.35
N VAL A 565 -40.36 10.95 -38.95
CA VAL A 565 -39.22 11.39 -39.79
C VAL A 565 -37.90 10.85 -39.26
N ASN A 566 -37.56 11.13 -38.00
CA ASN A 566 -36.28 10.72 -37.39
C ASN A 566 -36.51 9.99 -36.06
N GLU A 567 -37.24 8.87 -36.08
CA GLU A 567 -37.60 8.11 -34.86
C GLU A 567 -36.40 7.67 -34.01
N ARG A 568 -35.20 7.57 -34.59
CA ARG A 568 -33.94 7.37 -33.85
C ARG A 568 -33.69 8.42 -32.75
N ASN A 569 -34.23 9.62 -32.92
CA ASN A 569 -34.05 10.78 -32.04
C ASN A 569 -35.16 10.88 -30.97
N SER A 570 -36.10 9.93 -30.92
CA SER A 570 -37.23 9.96 -29.98
C SER A 570 -36.80 9.86 -28.52
N GLY A 571 -35.71 9.13 -28.27
CA GLY A 571 -35.24 8.70 -26.94
C GLY A 571 -35.90 7.41 -26.44
N ASP A 572 -36.86 6.85 -27.17
CA ASP A 572 -37.63 5.68 -26.75
C ASP A 572 -37.06 4.40 -27.39
N LEU A 573 -37.21 3.25 -26.72
CA LEU A 573 -37.04 1.95 -27.38
C LEU A 573 -38.38 1.54 -27.98
N VAL A 574 -38.43 1.33 -29.30
CA VAL A 574 -39.58 0.77 -30.01
C VAL A 574 -39.15 -0.48 -30.75
N LEU A 575 -39.76 -1.60 -30.37
CA LEU A 575 -39.43 -2.92 -30.87
C LEU A 575 -40.71 -3.62 -31.33
N GLU A 576 -40.74 -4.09 -32.58
CA GLU A 576 -41.74 -5.03 -33.06
C GLU A 576 -41.22 -6.46 -32.94
N ILE A 577 -42.03 -7.37 -32.43
CA ILE A 577 -41.65 -8.75 -32.11
C ILE A 577 -42.66 -9.69 -32.74
N ASP A 578 -42.16 -10.70 -33.45
CA ASP A 578 -42.96 -11.80 -33.97
C ASP A 578 -43.06 -12.91 -32.92
N LEU A 579 -44.28 -13.34 -32.64
CA LEU A 579 -44.62 -14.37 -31.64
C LEU A 579 -45.24 -15.62 -32.30
N THR A 580 -45.14 -15.78 -33.61
CA THR A 580 -45.73 -16.92 -34.34
C THR A 580 -45.15 -18.27 -33.95
N ASP A 581 -43.87 -18.32 -33.56
CA ASP A 581 -43.15 -19.56 -33.30
C ASP A 581 -43.52 -20.26 -31.98
N LYS A 582 -43.83 -19.48 -30.93
CA LYS A 582 -44.05 -20.00 -29.58
C LYS A 582 -44.86 -19.00 -28.74
N LYS A 583 -45.68 -19.53 -27.83
CA LYS A 583 -46.37 -18.71 -26.83
C LYS A 583 -45.43 -18.40 -25.67
N TYR A 584 -45.35 -17.13 -25.29
CA TYR A 584 -44.57 -16.63 -24.17
C TYR A 584 -45.48 -15.96 -23.16
N SER A 585 -45.16 -16.08 -21.87
CA SER A 585 -46.01 -15.50 -20.82
C SER A 585 -45.77 -13.99 -20.65
N SER A 586 -44.54 -13.53 -20.90
CA SER A 586 -44.21 -12.11 -20.81
C SER A 586 -42.94 -11.72 -21.59
N ILE A 587 -42.76 -10.41 -21.75
CA ILE A 587 -41.53 -9.81 -22.27
C ILE A 587 -40.84 -9.07 -21.13
N GLY A 588 -39.58 -9.38 -20.90
CA GLY A 588 -38.70 -8.67 -19.98
C GLY A 588 -37.77 -7.72 -20.71
N PHE A 589 -37.45 -6.58 -20.09
CA PHE A 589 -36.28 -5.81 -20.48
C PHE A 589 -35.51 -5.34 -19.25
N HIS A 590 -34.20 -5.20 -19.37
CA HIS A 590 -33.33 -4.75 -18.29
C HIS A 590 -32.86 -3.31 -18.54
N SER A 591 -32.82 -2.52 -17.47
CA SER A 591 -32.52 -1.09 -17.55
C SER A 591 -31.66 -0.65 -16.37
N LEU A 592 -30.90 0.42 -16.57
CA LEU A 592 -30.04 1.06 -15.58
C LEU A 592 -30.64 2.40 -15.14
N GLU A 593 -30.51 2.70 -13.86
CA GLU A 593 -30.68 4.05 -13.32
C GLU A 593 -29.36 4.53 -12.69
N SER A 594 -28.90 5.70 -13.14
CA SER A 594 -27.72 6.39 -12.62
C SER A 594 -27.91 7.88 -12.86
N LEU A 595 -28.54 8.56 -11.90
CA LEU A 595 -28.92 9.96 -12.04
C LEU A 595 -27.71 10.87 -12.26
N GLY A 596 -26.59 10.63 -11.57
CA GLY A 596 -25.36 11.41 -11.76
C GLY A 596 -24.78 11.32 -13.17
N GLU A 597 -25.12 10.27 -13.92
CA GLU A 597 -24.71 10.04 -15.32
C GLU A 597 -25.87 10.32 -16.30
N TYR A 598 -26.96 10.92 -15.79
CA TYR A 598 -28.10 11.40 -16.55
C TYR A 598 -28.95 10.26 -17.11
N ILE A 599 -28.84 9.06 -16.52
CA ILE A 599 -29.55 7.84 -16.91
C ILE A 599 -30.71 7.60 -15.94
N MET A 600 -31.93 7.45 -16.47
CA MET A 600 -33.13 7.25 -15.67
C MET A 600 -33.91 6.04 -16.15
N PHE A 601 -34.62 5.40 -15.22
CA PHE A 601 -35.65 4.44 -15.60
C PHE A 601 -36.71 5.06 -16.51
N PRO A 602 -37.40 4.23 -17.33
CA PRO A 602 -38.41 4.72 -18.26
C PRO A 602 -39.59 5.41 -17.55
N GLU A 603 -40.24 6.34 -18.25
CA GLU A 603 -41.47 7.01 -17.78
C GLU A 603 -42.65 6.05 -17.76
N SER A 604 -42.75 5.23 -18.80
CA SER A 604 -43.85 4.30 -18.99
C SER A 604 -43.49 3.20 -19.98
N ILE A 605 -44.22 2.10 -19.89
CA ILE A 605 -44.09 0.95 -20.75
C ILE A 605 -45.44 0.69 -21.40
N GLU A 606 -45.45 0.48 -22.71
CA GLU A 606 -46.66 0.17 -23.47
C GLU A 606 -46.40 -1.06 -24.35
N LEU A 607 -47.41 -1.93 -24.45
CA LEU A 607 -47.40 -3.06 -25.37
C LEU A 607 -48.64 -2.97 -26.26
N TYR A 608 -48.44 -3.06 -27.55
CA TYR A 608 -49.50 -3.05 -28.56
C TYR A 608 -49.55 -4.41 -29.27
N ASP A 609 -50.75 -4.90 -29.51
CA ASP A 609 -51.01 -5.95 -30.50
C ASP A 609 -51.03 -5.30 -31.89
N ILE A 610 -50.20 -5.81 -32.80
CA ILE A 610 -50.07 -5.36 -34.19
C ILE A 610 -50.33 -6.49 -35.18
N SER A 611 -50.96 -7.57 -34.74
CA SER A 611 -51.23 -8.78 -35.55
C SER A 611 -52.09 -8.48 -36.79
N GLN A 612 -52.97 -7.48 -36.71
CA GLN A 612 -53.87 -7.06 -37.80
C GLN A 612 -53.43 -5.76 -38.48
N ASN A 613 -52.15 -5.38 -38.41
CA ASN A 613 -51.62 -4.08 -38.86
C ASN A 613 -52.30 -2.84 -38.21
N THR A 614 -53.03 -3.02 -37.11
CA THR A 614 -53.61 -1.96 -36.29
C THR A 614 -52.87 -1.90 -34.95
N ASN A 615 -52.61 -0.70 -34.42
CA ASN A 615 -51.92 -0.54 -33.13
C ASN A 615 -52.90 -0.61 -31.96
N LYS A 616 -53.26 -1.81 -31.50
CA LYS A 616 -54.19 -1.97 -30.37
C LYS A 616 -53.42 -2.08 -29.05
N LEU A 617 -53.55 -1.11 -28.15
CA LEU A 617 -52.91 -1.15 -26.84
C LEU A 617 -53.46 -2.32 -26.01
N ILE A 618 -52.57 -3.18 -25.49
CA ILE A 618 -52.91 -4.36 -24.66
C ILE A 618 -52.31 -4.31 -23.27
N TYR A 619 -51.28 -3.50 -23.05
CA TYR A 619 -50.72 -3.24 -21.72
C TYR A 619 -50.14 -1.81 -21.66
N SER A 620 -50.33 -1.14 -20.54
CA SER A 620 -49.66 0.12 -20.23
C SER A 620 -49.38 0.22 -18.75
N LYS A 621 -48.16 0.65 -18.39
CA LYS A 621 -47.76 0.90 -17.01
C LYS A 621 -46.94 2.18 -16.94
N LYS A 622 -47.42 3.15 -16.16
CA LYS A 622 -46.64 4.33 -15.79
C LYS A 622 -45.72 3.98 -14.63
N LEU A 623 -44.47 4.41 -14.69
CA LEU A 623 -43.47 4.15 -13.68
C LEU A 623 -43.26 5.39 -12.79
N PRO A 624 -42.88 5.19 -11.52
CA PRO A 624 -42.55 6.30 -10.64
C PRO A 624 -41.35 7.07 -11.19
N LYS A 625 -41.33 8.39 -10.97
CA LYS A 625 -40.18 9.21 -11.34
C LYS A 625 -39.00 8.91 -10.42
N SER A 626 -37.80 8.89 -10.97
CA SER A 626 -36.56 8.76 -10.20
C SER A 626 -36.39 9.96 -9.25
N SER A 627 -35.96 9.69 -8.02
CA SER A 627 -35.69 10.70 -7.00
C SER A 627 -34.19 11.00 -6.90
N LEU A 628 -33.83 12.26 -6.70
CA LEU A 628 -32.44 12.66 -6.43
C LEU A 628 -31.87 11.87 -5.24
N GLY A 629 -30.64 11.37 -5.39
CA GLY A 629 -29.96 10.55 -4.38
C GLY A 629 -30.29 9.05 -4.43
N ALA A 630 -31.07 8.59 -5.42
CA ALA A 630 -31.25 7.16 -5.66
C ALA A 630 -29.89 6.48 -5.95
N PRO A 631 -29.64 5.26 -5.40
CA PRO A 631 -28.42 4.53 -5.69
C PRO A 631 -28.38 4.10 -7.16
N ASN A 632 -27.18 3.91 -7.70
CA ASN A 632 -27.02 3.34 -9.03
C ASN A 632 -27.47 1.87 -9.00
N VAL A 633 -28.54 1.55 -9.72
CA VAL A 633 -29.17 0.23 -9.70
C VAL A 633 -29.61 -0.17 -11.09
N THR A 634 -29.60 -1.47 -11.33
CA THR A 634 -30.21 -2.05 -12.52
C THR A 634 -31.50 -2.77 -12.13
N LYS A 635 -32.42 -2.93 -13.09
CA LYS A 635 -33.72 -3.55 -12.84
C LYS A 635 -34.30 -4.19 -14.09
N PHE A 636 -34.87 -5.39 -13.91
CA PHE A 636 -35.76 -6.01 -14.91
C PHE A 636 -37.19 -5.50 -14.79
N PHE A 637 -37.77 -5.16 -15.93
CA PHE A 637 -39.18 -4.80 -16.06
C PHE A 637 -39.91 -5.92 -16.81
N LYS A 638 -40.89 -6.52 -16.15
CA LYS A 638 -41.74 -7.58 -16.70
C LYS A 638 -43.02 -7.00 -17.32
N VAL A 639 -43.30 -7.37 -18.56
CA VAL A 639 -44.48 -6.95 -19.34
C VAL A 639 -45.32 -8.18 -19.68
N PRO A 640 -46.46 -8.40 -18.99
CA PRO A 640 -47.29 -9.58 -19.24
C PRO A 640 -47.91 -9.54 -20.64
N ILE A 641 -47.91 -10.69 -21.32
CA ILE A 641 -48.63 -10.88 -22.59
C ILE A 641 -50.00 -11.49 -22.24
N LEU A 642 -50.99 -10.64 -21.97
CA LEU A 642 -52.32 -11.06 -21.48
C LEU A 642 -53.22 -11.71 -22.55
N LYS A 643 -52.84 -11.66 -23.84
CA LYS A 643 -53.58 -12.21 -24.99
C LYS A 643 -52.64 -13.08 -25.83
N THR A 644 -53.12 -13.70 -26.91
CA THR A 644 -52.26 -14.44 -27.85
C THR A 644 -52.09 -13.69 -29.18
N PRO A 645 -51.44 -12.51 -29.21
CA PRO A 645 -51.11 -11.83 -30.46
C PRO A 645 -50.05 -12.61 -31.24
N SER A 646 -50.13 -12.63 -32.56
CA SER A 646 -49.06 -13.18 -33.41
C SER A 646 -47.91 -12.18 -33.57
N LYS A 647 -48.16 -10.88 -33.44
CA LYS A 647 -47.14 -9.83 -33.51
C LYS A 647 -47.43 -8.71 -32.51
N VAL A 648 -46.40 -8.28 -31.78
CA VAL A 648 -46.52 -7.19 -30.78
C VAL A 648 -45.53 -6.07 -31.04
N LYS A 649 -45.84 -4.89 -30.52
CA LYS A 649 -44.95 -3.74 -30.48
C LYS A 649 -44.76 -3.27 -29.04
N LEU A 650 -43.55 -3.43 -28.53
CA LEU A 650 -43.10 -2.93 -27.24
C LEU A 650 -42.60 -1.49 -27.41
N VAL A 651 -43.10 -0.58 -26.58
CA VAL A 651 -42.67 0.81 -26.51
C VAL A 651 -42.24 1.12 -25.07
N VAL A 652 -40.94 1.33 -24.86
CA VAL A 652 -40.38 1.77 -23.58
C VAL A 652 -40.10 3.27 -23.70
N LYS A 653 -40.93 4.08 -23.05
CA LYS A 653 -40.85 5.54 -23.13
C LYS A 653 -39.84 6.07 -22.14
N SER A 654 -38.88 6.85 -22.60
CA SER A 654 -37.89 7.51 -21.75
C SER A 654 -38.52 8.56 -20.83
N ASN A 655 -37.84 8.89 -19.72
CA ASN A 655 -38.25 9.98 -18.81
C ASN A 655 -38.21 11.36 -19.48
N LYS A 656 -37.57 11.45 -20.64
CA LYS A 656 -37.30 12.63 -21.45
C LYS A 656 -36.49 13.68 -20.71
N LYS A 657 -36.83 14.15 -19.52
CA LYS A 657 -36.12 15.25 -18.84
C LYS A 657 -35.63 14.87 -17.45
N LEU A 658 -34.47 15.43 -17.08
CA LEU A 658 -33.92 15.30 -15.73
C LEU A 658 -34.78 16.04 -14.69
N PRO A 659 -34.88 15.51 -13.46
CA PRO A 659 -35.76 16.04 -12.42
C PRO A 659 -35.26 17.38 -11.85
N LYS A 660 -36.18 18.10 -11.19
CA LYS A 660 -35.89 19.37 -10.52
C LYS A 660 -34.83 19.18 -9.43
N GLY A 661 -33.82 20.05 -9.39
CA GLY A 661 -32.69 19.99 -8.45
C GLY A 661 -31.48 19.17 -8.94
N HIS A 662 -31.55 18.58 -10.15
CA HIS A 662 -30.38 18.01 -10.81
C HIS A 662 -29.48 19.14 -11.38
N PRO A 663 -28.14 19.03 -11.40
CA PRO A 663 -27.27 20.07 -11.97
C PRO A 663 -27.57 20.43 -13.43
N ALA A 664 -28.13 19.49 -14.19
CA ALA A 664 -28.62 19.66 -15.55
C ALA A 664 -30.15 19.54 -15.64
N GLU A 665 -30.87 20.17 -14.71
CA GLU A 665 -32.34 20.19 -14.68
C GLU A 665 -32.94 20.53 -16.06
N GLY A 666 -33.92 19.75 -16.51
CA GLY A 666 -34.64 20.00 -17.75
C GLY A 666 -33.96 19.52 -19.04
N GLU A 667 -32.68 19.17 -19.01
CA GLU A 667 -31.97 18.52 -20.12
C GLU A 667 -32.46 17.07 -20.34
N PHE A 668 -32.20 16.53 -21.52
CA PHE A 668 -32.72 15.21 -21.87
C PHE A 668 -32.00 14.08 -21.12
N ALA A 669 -32.78 13.20 -20.50
CA ALA A 669 -32.26 12.01 -19.81
C ALA A 669 -32.07 10.83 -20.77
N TRP A 670 -31.06 10.02 -20.50
CA TRP A 670 -30.80 8.77 -21.20
C TRP A 670 -31.72 7.66 -20.70
N LEU A 671 -32.16 6.82 -21.63
CA LEU A 671 -32.72 5.49 -21.38
C LEU A 671 -31.66 4.46 -21.77
N PHE A 672 -31.21 3.64 -20.82
CA PHE A 672 -30.26 2.56 -21.07
C PHE A 672 -30.95 1.22 -20.95
N ILE A 673 -30.79 0.39 -21.99
CA ILE A 673 -31.31 -0.97 -22.07
C ILE A 673 -30.19 -1.84 -22.65
N ASP A 674 -29.88 -2.91 -21.96
CA ASP A 674 -28.89 -3.92 -22.35
C ASP A 674 -29.54 -5.17 -22.91
N GLU A 675 -30.72 -5.58 -22.42
CA GLU A 675 -31.33 -6.86 -22.76
C GLU A 675 -32.86 -6.80 -22.88
N VAL A 676 -33.42 -7.55 -23.84
CA VAL A 676 -34.86 -7.80 -24.02
C VAL A 676 -35.07 -9.28 -24.34
N LEU A 677 -35.86 -9.97 -23.50
CA LEU A 677 -36.03 -11.42 -23.54
C LEU A 677 -37.44 -11.85 -23.16
N PHE A 678 -37.77 -13.13 -23.37
CA PHE A 678 -39.02 -13.73 -22.91
C PHE A 678 -38.86 -14.28 -21.48
N LEU A 679 -39.83 -13.97 -20.62
CA LEU A 679 -39.86 -14.25 -19.18
C LEU A 679 -41.10 -15.01 -18.75
#